data_AF-A0A8H4VYY3-F1
#
_entry.id   AF-A0A8H4VYY3-F1
#
_cell.length_a   1.000
_cell.length_b   1.000
_cell.length_c   1.000
_cell.angle_alpha   90.00
_cell.angle_beta   90.00
_cell.angle_gamma   90.00
#
_symmetry.space_group_name_H-M   'P 1'
#
loop_
_entity.id
_entity.type
_entity.pdbx_description
1 polymer ?
#
loop_
_entity_poly.entity_id
_entity_poly.type
_entity_poly.pdbx_seq_one_letter_code
_entity_poly.pdbx_strand_id
1 'polypeptide(L)'
;MGNNKRNKRAVWNDDFYGPGNEDEYESQSRDDRTQIENEGENSSNRQIHPAANVMDGEAGFNLKSYTDNVQAAIRAINTVQEKFQTLNDCFVKQVQDIEMVPEIHQQLTELQIQCASKDTTITKQQSTIEVLHGMRQESEAKLAKRKAKIEEEESALEREKKEQGEKIKKAEKSIEAKKAEIKYELEKEYKKREVEQNKAHMSRMEQLENKSKKQGDEQRKKLRGLENENKNLSENVERKQNKVTELEKQLEIAKEKYEMMETAATSYKKQAEDLKTKLEETGNEFEMTSMPADFYKDMFENIWKDIEKTSRQYFKDLPAKVTENLEEIQKQLISNDSCFNSIPISDSETSQNLRVAHAQRIISSALYTNIWQPFSCEKLTSSPTTAEILIEICTELAKSEHSGSKGRAAIVWKVLTLRALQSIEPSNAAAPPQGISQPSKRENQAVQAIHKKLSPLIARDQETKIQEALHRIAQSAVEVWTQAQTDELKLTAFLNLDLSKRSAWRSPQFYPLKSAGDKMSEADINPSTRPRVFTLFPRIIAHSLSTKTDASVNISSSVSKQQQEFAATEADIHQGVGLAESSDLVMNGKSEKEEGEAFVRLAAENAMKEIARGGKRNSVRSRTGSMVEFVSGPKAADVK
;
A
#
# COMPACT_ATOMS: atom_id res chain seq x y z
N MET A 1 34.03 32.47 12.80
CA MET A 1 33.53 33.63 13.60
C MET A 1 33.64 33.24 15.07
N GLY A 2 34.24 34.00 15.99
CA GLY A 2 35.04 35.23 15.86
C GLY A 2 35.40 35.79 17.26
N ASN A 3 36.41 36.69 17.34
CA ASN A 3 36.82 37.44 18.56
C ASN A 3 37.43 36.61 19.73
N ASN A 4 38.34 37.12 20.58
CA ASN A 4 39.30 38.24 20.47
C ASN A 4 40.28 38.23 21.67
N LYS A 5 41.60 38.44 21.44
CA LYS A 5 42.52 39.29 22.27
C LYS A 5 42.78 38.85 23.76
N ARG A 6 43.80 39.30 24.50
CA ARG A 6 45.00 40.16 24.27
C ARG A 6 46.03 39.96 25.42
N ASN A 7 47.29 40.35 25.15
CA ASN A 7 48.32 40.95 26.05
C ASN A 7 48.67 40.30 27.41
N LYS A 8 49.94 40.18 27.87
CA LYS A 8 51.21 40.96 27.79
C LYS A 8 51.49 41.92 28.96
N ARG A 9 52.72 41.77 29.50
CA ARG A 9 53.74 42.79 29.89
C ARG A 9 53.81 43.40 31.30
N ALA A 10 55.07 43.69 31.63
CA ALA A 10 55.66 44.67 32.57
C ALA A 10 55.58 44.33 34.07
N VAL A 11 56.66 44.33 34.89
CA VAL A 11 57.90 45.17 35.03
C VAL A 11 57.71 46.34 36.01
N TRP A 12 58.83 46.79 36.59
CA TRP A 12 59.09 47.87 37.57
C TRP A 12 59.09 47.47 39.06
N ASN A 13 59.91 48.07 39.95
CA ASN A 13 61.35 48.40 39.91
C ASN A 13 61.82 49.02 41.26
N ASP A 14 63.16 49.06 41.44
CA ASP A 14 63.97 50.10 42.12
C ASP A 14 64.07 50.29 43.66
N ASP A 15 65.28 50.79 43.99
CA ASP A 15 65.78 51.58 45.15
C ASP A 15 66.00 50.99 46.56
N PHE A 16 67.05 51.39 47.34
CA PHE A 16 68.47 51.77 47.04
C PHE A 16 69.27 51.90 48.39
N TYR A 17 70.62 52.00 48.35
CA TYR A 17 71.58 52.41 49.43
C TYR A 17 71.76 51.44 50.65
N GLY A 18 72.94 51.22 51.28
CA GLY A 18 74.34 51.67 51.07
C GLY A 18 74.75 52.96 51.84
N PRO A 19 76.02 53.23 52.26
CA PRO A 19 77.25 52.41 52.37
C PRO A 19 77.43 51.89 53.85
N GLY A 20 78.58 51.55 54.45
CA GLY A 20 79.98 51.33 54.01
C GLY A 20 81.04 52.33 54.55
N ASN A 21 82.25 51.82 54.88
CA ASN A 21 83.57 52.50 55.03
C ASN A 21 83.78 53.47 56.22
N GLU A 22 84.97 53.85 56.73
CA GLU A 22 86.40 53.39 56.67
C GLU A 22 87.19 54.13 57.82
N ASP A 23 88.38 53.63 58.21
CA ASP A 23 89.72 54.29 58.40
C ASP A 23 89.84 55.78 58.90
N GLU A 24 90.95 56.37 59.38
CA GLU A 24 92.27 56.01 59.96
C GLU A 24 92.92 57.33 60.51
N TYR A 25 93.89 57.26 61.46
CA TYR A 25 95.07 58.18 61.61
C TYR A 25 94.84 59.74 61.74
N GLU A 26 95.78 60.64 62.15
CA GLU A 26 96.94 60.63 63.08
C GLU A 26 97.37 62.11 63.39
N SER A 27 98.34 62.29 64.30
CA SER A 27 99.48 63.25 64.21
C SER A 27 99.39 64.78 64.42
N GLN A 28 100.26 65.25 65.34
CA GLN A 28 101.24 66.37 65.19
C GLN A 28 100.80 67.85 65.29
N SER A 29 101.67 68.85 65.59
CA SER A 29 102.96 68.96 66.35
C SER A 29 103.48 70.44 66.36
N ARG A 30 104.63 70.70 67.02
CA ARG A 30 105.60 71.83 66.85
C ARG A 30 105.25 73.23 67.42
N ASP A 31 106.19 74.16 67.66
CA ASP A 31 107.63 74.18 68.07
C ASP A 31 108.01 75.66 68.43
N ASP A 32 109.22 75.90 68.98
CA ASP A 32 110.09 77.09 68.70
C ASP A 32 109.71 78.52 69.23
N ARG A 33 110.59 79.53 69.44
CA ARG A 33 112.09 79.63 69.47
C ARG A 33 112.58 81.00 70.07
N THR A 34 113.67 81.00 70.88
CA THR A 34 114.81 81.99 70.94
C THR A 34 114.56 83.54 71.02
N GLN A 35 115.50 84.53 71.07
CA GLN A 35 116.99 84.64 71.08
C GLN A 35 117.51 86.06 71.55
N ILE A 36 118.85 86.29 71.49
CA ILE A 36 119.58 87.55 71.17
C ILE A 36 119.80 88.59 72.31
N GLU A 37 121.04 89.06 72.68
CA GLU A 37 122.39 89.33 72.07
C GLU A 37 122.57 90.83 71.64
N ASN A 38 123.74 91.52 71.66
CA ASN A 38 125.17 91.17 71.91
C ASN A 38 125.78 91.97 73.12
N GLU A 39 126.97 92.62 73.26
CA GLU A 39 128.23 92.98 72.52
C GLU A 39 129.37 93.17 73.60
N GLY A 40 130.59 93.79 73.52
CA GLY A 40 131.40 94.61 72.58
C GLY A 40 132.24 95.68 73.37
N GLU A 41 133.49 96.07 73.09
CA GLU A 41 134.53 95.58 72.16
C GLU A 41 135.95 96.17 72.46
N ASN A 42 137.01 95.65 71.78
CA ASN A 42 138.28 96.28 71.37
C ASN A 42 139.61 96.31 72.19
N SER A 43 140.59 95.55 71.64
CA SER A 43 141.95 95.96 71.19
C SER A 43 143.19 96.03 72.12
N SER A 44 144.16 95.13 71.82
CA SER A 44 145.64 95.28 71.70
C SER A 44 146.47 95.94 72.84
N ASN A 45 147.70 95.50 73.19
CA ASN A 45 148.80 95.06 72.33
C ASN A 45 150.02 94.50 73.13
N ARG A 46 150.59 93.32 72.77
CA ARG A 46 152.04 92.90 72.92
C ARG A 46 152.70 92.88 74.34
N GLN A 47 153.80 92.17 74.65
CA GLN A 47 154.72 91.25 73.92
C GLN A 47 155.56 90.34 74.87
N ILE A 48 156.24 89.32 74.30
CA ILE A 48 157.52 88.67 74.77
C ILE A 48 157.47 87.66 75.95
N HIS A 49 157.36 86.37 75.62
CA HIS A 49 158.39 85.29 75.68
C HIS A 49 159.64 85.40 76.60
N PRO A 50 160.39 84.30 76.89
CA PRO A 50 159.97 82.88 77.06
C PRO A 50 160.67 82.12 78.24
N ALA A 51 160.16 80.90 78.50
CA ALA A 51 160.84 79.63 78.89
C ALA A 51 162.12 79.57 79.79
N ALA A 52 162.03 78.66 80.78
CA ALA A 52 163.08 77.73 81.27
C ALA A 52 164.29 78.33 82.06
N ASN A 53 164.89 77.67 83.07
CA ASN A 53 164.83 76.27 83.49
C ASN A 53 165.39 76.05 84.93
N VAL A 54 164.91 75.00 85.62
CA VAL A 54 165.66 74.07 86.52
C VAL A 54 166.37 74.60 87.81
N MET A 55 166.51 73.65 88.75
CA MET A 55 167.11 73.63 90.10
C MET A 55 168.66 73.88 90.06
N ASP A 56 169.42 74.03 91.16
CA ASP A 56 169.16 73.80 92.60
C ASP A 56 170.16 74.57 93.50
N GLY A 57 169.99 74.51 94.82
CA GLY A 57 171.10 74.30 95.79
C GLY A 57 172.09 75.43 96.19
N GLU A 58 171.98 75.84 97.46
CA GLU A 58 173.07 76.20 98.40
C GLU A 58 173.88 77.52 98.25
N ALA A 59 174.65 77.85 99.32
CA ALA A 59 175.21 79.17 99.61
C ALA A 59 176.56 79.13 100.36
N GLY A 60 177.41 80.15 100.19
CA GLY A 60 178.74 80.23 100.81
C GLY A 60 179.23 81.66 101.14
N PHE A 61 178.91 82.12 102.34
CA PHE A 61 179.58 83.14 103.18
C PHE A 61 180.45 84.31 102.57
N ASN A 62 179.94 85.55 102.77
CA ASN A 62 180.60 86.65 103.54
C ASN A 62 181.45 87.77 102.85
N LEU A 63 181.24 89.04 103.29
CA LEU A 63 182.24 89.98 103.87
C LEU A 63 182.45 91.42 103.27
N LYS A 64 181.91 92.45 103.97
CA LYS A 64 182.41 93.85 104.21
C LYS A 64 182.54 94.92 103.07
N SER A 65 182.49 96.26 103.32
CA SER A 65 181.90 97.06 104.44
C SER A 65 181.90 98.62 104.29
N TYR A 66 181.98 99.26 103.10
CA TYR A 66 182.23 100.73 103.04
C TYR A 66 181.02 101.65 102.76
N THR A 67 179.93 101.15 102.16
CA THR A 67 179.02 102.00 101.36
C THR A 67 177.95 102.79 102.13
N ASP A 68 177.32 102.20 103.15
CA ASP A 68 175.93 102.59 103.49
C ASP A 68 175.78 103.79 104.45
N ASN A 69 176.84 104.21 105.15
CA ASN A 69 176.79 105.35 106.08
C ASN A 69 176.32 106.66 105.40
N VAL A 70 176.50 106.78 104.08
CA VAL A 70 176.08 107.95 103.29
C VAL A 70 174.54 108.07 103.21
N GLN A 71 173.79 106.97 103.27
CA GLN A 71 172.33 106.97 103.10
C GLN A 71 171.54 107.54 104.29
N ALA A 72 172.17 107.76 105.44
CA ALA A 72 171.51 108.25 106.64
C ALA A 72 171.30 109.78 106.59
N ALA A 73 172.35 110.54 106.28
CA ALA A 73 172.33 112.00 106.38
C ALA A 73 171.38 112.68 105.39
N ILE A 74 171.25 112.12 104.18
CA ILE A 74 170.47 112.70 103.06
C ILE A 74 168.98 112.85 103.41
N ARG A 75 168.44 112.02 104.30
CA ARG A 75 167.00 111.99 104.62
C ARG A 75 166.52 113.16 105.48
N ALA A 76 167.41 113.82 106.22
CA ALA A 76 167.02 114.83 107.21
C ALA A 76 166.66 116.20 106.60
N ILE A 77 167.23 116.53 105.43
CA ILE A 77 167.13 117.89 104.85
C ILE A 77 165.82 118.09 104.08
N ASN A 78 165.36 117.07 103.34
CA ASN A 78 164.21 117.19 102.43
C ASN A 78 162.90 117.58 103.16
N THR A 79 162.73 117.16 104.42
CA THR A 79 161.49 117.35 105.20
C THR A 79 161.17 118.81 105.53
N VAL A 80 162.17 119.70 105.58
CA VAL A 80 161.98 121.11 105.99
C VAL A 80 161.56 121.98 104.80
N GLN A 81 162.12 121.72 103.62
CA GLN A 81 161.89 122.54 102.43
C GLN A 81 160.46 122.38 101.88
N GLU A 82 159.88 121.18 102.00
CA GLU A 82 158.53 120.85 101.53
C GLU A 82 157.42 121.68 102.21
N LYS A 83 157.58 121.99 103.51
CA LYS A 83 156.59 122.70 104.32
C LYS A 83 156.45 124.19 104.01
N PHE A 84 157.49 124.84 103.49
CA PHE A 84 157.46 126.28 103.24
C PHE A 84 156.81 126.62 101.90
N GLN A 85 157.00 125.76 100.90
CA GLN A 85 156.35 125.88 99.59
C GLN A 85 154.81 125.86 99.74
N THR A 86 154.28 124.97 100.59
CA THR A 86 152.83 124.75 100.74
C THR A 86 152.06 125.95 101.27
N LEU A 87 152.70 126.86 102.01
CA LEU A 87 152.03 128.04 102.58
C LEU A 87 151.96 129.20 101.59
N ASN A 88 153.00 129.37 100.76
CA ASN A 88 153.11 130.49 99.83
C ASN A 88 152.08 130.38 98.69
N ASP A 89 151.90 129.17 98.13
CA ASP A 89 150.97 128.92 97.03
C ASP A 89 149.49 129.13 97.45
N CYS A 90 149.19 129.00 98.75
CA CYS A 90 147.83 129.12 99.27
C CYS A 90 147.31 130.57 99.26
N PHE A 91 148.14 131.53 99.68
CA PHE A 91 147.74 132.95 99.72
C PHE A 91 147.59 133.58 98.33
N VAL A 92 148.45 133.21 97.37
CA VAL A 92 148.38 133.75 95.99
C VAL A 92 147.08 133.34 95.31
N LYS A 93 146.65 132.09 95.49
CA LYS A 93 145.45 131.55 94.85
C LYS A 93 144.16 132.21 95.34
N GLN A 94 144.07 132.50 96.64
CA GLN A 94 142.88 133.10 97.25
C GLN A 94 142.61 134.54 96.77
N VAL A 95 143.60 135.23 96.21
CA VAL A 95 143.40 136.54 95.55
C VAL A 95 142.78 136.36 94.16
N GLN A 96 143.27 135.40 93.37
CA GLN A 96 142.77 135.12 92.02
C GLN A 96 141.33 134.58 92.03
N ASP A 97 140.99 133.74 93.01
CA ASP A 97 139.63 133.18 93.14
C ASP A 97 138.55 134.26 93.38
N ILE A 98 138.92 135.43 93.89
CA ILE A 98 138.00 136.56 94.13
C ILE A 98 137.77 137.39 92.84
N GLU A 99 138.73 137.44 91.91
CA GLU A 99 138.56 138.19 90.65
C GLU A 99 137.61 137.50 89.65
N MET A 100 137.51 136.17 89.64
CA MET A 100 136.71 135.42 88.65
C MET A 100 135.20 135.33 88.93
N VAL A 101 134.70 135.87 90.05
CA VAL A 101 133.30 135.79 90.47
C VAL A 101 132.27 136.27 89.41
N PRO A 102 132.51 137.34 88.61
CA PRO A 102 131.56 137.81 87.60
C PRO A 102 131.36 136.81 86.44
N GLU A 103 132.43 136.15 86.00
CA GLU A 103 132.43 135.31 84.80
C GLU A 103 131.66 133.99 85.04
N ILE A 104 131.77 133.45 86.27
CA ILE A 104 131.03 132.27 86.73
C ILE A 104 129.51 132.52 86.76
N HIS A 105 129.06 133.73 87.13
CA HIS A 105 127.63 134.07 87.15
C HIS A 105 126.98 134.03 85.75
N GLN A 106 127.73 134.42 84.71
CA GLN A 106 127.22 134.41 83.35
C GLN A 106 127.01 132.98 82.82
N GLN A 107 127.99 132.08 83.05
CA GLN A 107 127.88 130.66 82.66
C GLN A 107 126.72 129.94 83.37
N LEU A 108 126.49 130.25 84.65
CA LEU A 108 125.43 129.63 85.45
C LEU A 108 124.02 129.97 84.91
N THR A 109 123.84 131.19 84.39
CA THR A 109 122.57 131.66 83.82
C THR A 109 122.21 130.92 82.53
N GLU A 110 123.19 130.64 81.66
CA GLU A 110 122.95 129.99 80.37
C GLU A 110 122.62 128.49 80.53
N LEU A 111 123.27 127.80 81.48
CA LEU A 111 122.92 126.44 81.88
C LEU A 111 121.49 126.32 82.42
N GLN A 112 121.04 127.31 83.22
CA GLN A 112 119.71 127.31 83.83
C GLN A 112 118.58 127.31 82.78
N ILE A 113 118.79 127.98 81.64
CA ILE A 113 117.84 127.99 80.51
C ILE A 113 117.77 126.62 79.82
N GLN A 114 118.90 125.91 79.66
CA GLN A 114 118.90 124.56 79.07
C GLN A 114 118.20 123.51 79.94
N CYS A 115 118.31 123.61 81.27
CA CYS A 115 117.60 122.71 82.19
C CYS A 115 116.08 122.84 82.03
N ALA A 116 115.55 124.07 82.13
CA ALA A 116 114.11 124.33 82.01
C ALA A 116 113.51 123.80 80.69
N SER A 117 114.26 123.87 79.58
CA SER A 117 113.86 123.29 78.29
C SER A 117 113.65 121.76 78.38
N LYS A 118 114.60 121.04 78.98
CA LYS A 118 114.54 119.57 79.10
C LYS A 118 113.44 119.11 80.05
N ASP A 119 113.23 119.80 81.17
CA ASP A 119 112.22 119.43 82.16
C ASP A 119 110.78 119.50 81.61
N THR A 120 110.48 120.47 80.72
CA THR A 120 109.17 120.54 80.02
C THR A 120 108.94 119.41 79.01
N THR A 121 110.01 118.72 78.59
CA THR A 121 109.93 117.55 77.70
C THR A 121 109.73 116.27 78.51
N ILE A 122 110.46 116.11 79.62
CA ILE A 122 110.36 114.96 80.53
C ILE A 122 108.96 114.85 81.13
N THR A 123 108.40 115.95 81.61
CA THR A 123 107.06 115.99 82.23
C THR A 123 105.94 115.54 81.29
N LYS A 124 105.99 115.90 79.99
CA LYS A 124 105.04 115.41 78.97
C LYS A 124 105.14 113.90 78.74
N GLN A 125 106.35 113.35 78.75
CA GLN A 125 106.56 111.90 78.57
C GLN A 125 106.05 111.13 79.79
N GLN A 126 106.31 111.61 81.00
CA GLN A 126 105.81 111.02 82.25
C GLN A 126 104.27 110.93 82.28
N SER A 127 103.56 112.03 81.99
CA SER A 127 102.07 112.02 81.99
C SER A 127 101.48 111.05 80.96
N THR A 128 102.19 110.80 79.85
CA THR A 128 101.76 109.84 78.82
C THR A 128 101.90 108.39 79.29
N ILE A 129 102.94 108.09 80.07
CA ILE A 129 103.22 106.76 80.62
C ILE A 129 102.22 106.40 81.72
N GLU A 130 101.88 107.33 82.62
CA GLU A 130 100.92 107.09 83.71
C GLU A 130 99.53 106.69 83.19
N VAL A 131 99.01 107.40 82.17
CA VAL A 131 97.70 107.08 81.56
C VAL A 131 97.68 105.67 80.97
N LEU A 132 98.73 105.27 80.25
CA LEU A 132 98.85 103.94 79.67
C LEU A 132 98.99 102.84 80.73
N HIS A 133 99.66 103.14 81.86
CA HIS A 133 99.79 102.19 82.97
C HIS A 133 98.45 101.95 83.68
N GLY A 134 97.67 103.01 83.92
CA GLY A 134 96.34 102.92 84.53
C GLY A 134 95.37 102.06 83.70
N MET A 135 95.34 102.25 82.37
CA MET A 135 94.49 101.46 81.47
C MET A 135 94.84 99.96 81.47
N ARG A 136 96.12 99.60 81.64
CA ARG A 136 96.55 98.18 81.71
C ARG A 136 95.99 97.49 82.95
N GLN A 137 96.15 98.09 84.13
CA GLN A 137 95.74 97.46 85.39
C GLN A 137 94.22 97.25 85.47
N GLU A 138 93.42 98.18 84.94
CA GLU A 138 91.96 98.01 84.92
C GLU A 138 91.50 96.88 83.99
N SER A 139 92.26 96.59 82.93
CA SER A 139 92.00 95.46 82.00
C SER A 139 92.28 94.11 82.67
N GLU A 140 93.43 93.96 83.31
CA GLU A 140 93.84 92.71 83.99
C GLU A 140 92.88 92.34 85.13
N ALA A 141 92.44 93.32 85.91
CA ALA A 141 91.46 93.13 86.99
C ALA A 141 90.08 92.64 86.48
N LYS A 142 89.65 93.07 85.28
CA LYS A 142 88.40 92.61 84.65
C LYS A 142 88.53 91.17 84.12
N LEU A 143 89.70 90.80 83.60
CA LEU A 143 89.99 89.44 83.12
C LEU A 143 90.00 88.41 84.26
N ALA A 144 90.63 88.73 85.40
CA ALA A 144 90.71 87.85 86.57
C ALA A 144 89.31 87.45 87.09
N LYS A 145 88.42 88.43 87.28
CA LYS A 145 87.02 88.18 87.72
C LYS A 145 86.22 87.34 86.74
N ARG A 146 86.55 87.38 85.44
CA ARG A 146 85.81 86.64 84.41
C ARG A 146 86.17 85.16 84.37
N LYS A 147 87.43 84.80 84.67
CA LYS A 147 87.86 83.39 84.78
C LYS A 147 87.17 82.66 85.93
N ALA A 148 87.17 83.25 87.13
CA ALA A 148 86.61 82.61 88.33
C ALA A 148 85.12 82.21 88.19
N LYS A 149 84.33 82.95 87.40
CA LYS A 149 82.91 82.66 87.17
C LYS A 149 82.68 81.45 86.25
N ILE A 150 83.59 81.19 85.31
CA ILE A 150 83.48 80.07 84.35
C ILE A 150 83.70 78.74 85.08
N GLU A 151 84.69 78.70 85.96
CA GLU A 151 85.06 77.52 86.77
C GLU A 151 83.92 77.09 87.73
N GLU A 152 83.17 78.05 88.26
CA GLU A 152 81.95 77.77 89.05
C GLU A 152 80.83 77.17 88.20
N GLU A 153 80.58 77.70 87.00
CA GLU A 153 79.53 77.25 86.08
C GLU A 153 79.77 75.84 85.53
N GLU A 154 81.01 75.49 85.17
CA GLU A 154 81.37 74.13 84.74
C GLU A 154 81.10 73.08 85.84
N SER A 155 81.38 73.43 87.10
CA SER A 155 81.16 72.56 88.26
C SER A 155 79.68 72.20 88.51
N ALA A 156 78.75 73.01 88.01
CA ALA A 156 77.31 72.78 88.11
C ALA A 156 76.80 71.87 86.99
N LEU A 157 77.26 72.11 85.74
CA LEU A 157 76.82 71.37 84.55
C LEU A 157 77.13 69.85 84.66
N GLU A 158 78.28 69.51 85.23
CA GLU A 158 78.71 68.11 85.42
C GLU A 158 77.88 67.34 86.46
N ARG A 159 77.18 68.05 87.37
CA ARG A 159 76.20 67.44 88.30
C ARG A 159 74.90 67.09 87.60
N GLU A 160 74.38 67.99 86.76
CA GLU A 160 73.10 67.78 86.08
C GLU A 160 73.14 66.59 85.11
N LYS A 161 74.24 66.46 84.34
CA LYS A 161 74.44 65.34 83.40
C LYS A 161 74.28 63.97 84.05
N LYS A 162 74.77 63.79 85.28
CA LYS A 162 74.68 62.52 86.01
C LYS A 162 73.24 62.19 86.40
N GLU A 163 72.47 63.18 86.84
CA GLU A 163 71.07 62.97 87.24
C GLU A 163 70.15 62.67 86.04
N GLN A 164 70.43 63.25 84.86
CA GLN A 164 69.71 62.89 83.63
C GLN A 164 70.01 61.44 83.19
N GLY A 165 71.26 60.98 83.34
CA GLY A 165 71.69 59.64 82.95
C GLY A 165 70.99 58.48 83.69
N GLU A 166 70.58 58.68 84.94
CA GLU A 166 69.80 57.67 85.69
C GLU A 166 68.34 57.60 85.26
N LYS A 167 67.75 58.75 84.88
CA LYS A 167 66.34 58.84 84.45
C LYS A 167 66.11 58.07 83.14
N ILE A 168 67.06 58.13 82.20
CA ILE A 168 67.03 57.39 80.93
C ILE A 168 66.99 55.87 81.17
N LYS A 169 67.92 55.34 81.96
CA LYS A 169 68.03 53.89 82.27
C LYS A 169 66.78 53.30 82.93
N LYS A 170 65.97 54.13 83.59
CA LYS A 170 64.69 53.73 84.20
C LYS A 170 63.54 53.68 83.18
N ALA A 171 63.57 54.53 82.15
CA ALA A 171 62.58 54.55 81.08
C ALA A 171 62.73 53.34 80.14
N GLU A 172 63.96 53.00 79.71
CA GLU A 172 64.25 51.89 78.79
C GLU A 172 63.67 50.55 79.29
N LYS A 173 63.89 50.23 80.58
CA LYS A 173 63.36 49.02 81.20
C LYS A 173 61.83 48.94 81.21
N SER A 174 61.13 50.09 81.22
CA SER A 174 59.68 50.14 81.13
C SER A 174 59.14 49.99 79.71
N ILE A 175 59.96 50.23 78.69
CA ILE A 175 59.57 50.08 77.27
C ILE A 175 59.64 48.60 76.87
N GLU A 176 60.74 47.91 77.20
CA GLU A 176 60.93 46.51 76.80
C GLU A 176 59.89 45.58 77.45
N ALA A 177 59.47 45.85 78.69
CA ALA A 177 58.40 45.11 79.36
C ALA A 177 57.07 45.16 78.58
N LYS A 178 56.63 46.35 78.14
CA LYS A 178 55.39 46.52 77.36
C LYS A 178 55.49 45.88 75.96
N LYS A 179 56.68 45.88 75.37
CA LYS A 179 56.95 45.27 74.06
C LYS A 179 56.83 43.74 74.09
N ALA A 180 57.18 43.10 75.21
CA ALA A 180 56.95 41.67 75.41
C ALA A 180 55.46 41.33 75.59
N GLU A 181 54.72 42.15 76.35
CA GLU A 181 53.29 41.97 76.64
C GLU A 181 52.43 42.03 75.36
N ILE A 182 52.61 43.08 74.54
CA ILE A 182 51.91 43.24 73.25
C ILE A 182 52.14 42.04 72.32
N LYS A 183 53.37 41.50 72.29
CA LYS A 183 53.72 40.35 71.43
C LYS A 183 52.94 39.08 71.83
N TYR A 184 52.71 38.87 73.12
CA TYR A 184 51.97 37.71 73.63
C TYR A 184 50.47 37.74 73.25
N GLU A 185 49.83 38.90 73.33
CA GLU A 185 48.41 39.01 72.96
C GLU A 185 48.16 38.87 71.45
N LEU A 186 49.06 39.40 70.61
CA LEU A 186 48.95 39.32 69.16
C LEU A 186 49.08 37.86 68.66
N GLU A 187 49.99 37.08 69.25
CA GLU A 187 50.16 35.64 69.04
C GLU A 187 48.89 34.84 69.42
N LYS A 188 48.21 35.24 70.49
CA LYS A 188 46.99 34.61 71.02
C LYS A 188 45.76 34.86 70.13
N GLU A 189 45.58 36.08 69.63
CA GLU A 189 44.50 36.39 68.69
C GLU A 189 44.66 35.66 67.35
N TYR A 190 45.89 35.60 66.82
CA TYR A 190 46.19 34.96 65.54
C TYR A 190 45.73 33.49 65.52
N LYS A 191 46.12 32.72 66.54
CA LYS A 191 45.77 31.29 66.67
C LYS A 191 44.26 31.06 66.84
N LYS A 192 43.54 31.98 67.49
CA LYS A 192 42.07 31.91 67.59
C LYS A 192 41.40 32.07 66.21
N ARG A 193 41.84 33.07 65.44
CA ARG A 193 41.30 33.36 64.09
C ARG A 193 41.58 32.22 63.10
N GLU A 194 42.76 31.62 63.18
CA GLU A 194 43.14 30.43 62.37
C GLU A 194 42.19 29.24 62.60
N VAL A 195 41.92 28.89 63.87
CA VAL A 195 41.01 27.78 64.22
C VAL A 195 39.58 28.05 63.76
N GLU A 196 39.09 29.28 63.91
CA GLU A 196 37.75 29.69 63.44
C GLU A 196 37.63 29.60 61.91
N GLN A 197 38.64 30.09 61.18
CA GLN A 197 38.68 30.03 59.71
C GLN A 197 38.75 28.58 59.18
N ASN A 198 39.59 27.73 59.77
CA ASN A 198 39.71 26.32 59.39
C ASN A 198 38.41 25.54 59.65
N LYS A 199 37.73 25.79 60.79
CA LYS A 199 36.43 25.17 61.10
C LYS A 199 35.34 25.59 60.10
N ALA A 200 35.31 26.87 59.71
CA ALA A 200 34.36 27.37 58.71
C ALA A 200 34.64 26.78 57.31
N HIS A 201 35.91 26.64 56.92
CA HIS A 201 36.30 26.03 55.66
C HIS A 201 35.88 24.56 55.57
N MET A 202 36.16 23.76 56.60
CA MET A 202 35.78 22.35 56.65
C MET A 202 34.26 22.13 56.53
N SER A 203 33.46 22.89 57.29
CA SER A 203 32.00 22.78 57.20
C SER A 203 31.45 23.18 55.81
N ARG A 204 32.06 24.17 55.16
CA ARG A 204 31.71 24.54 53.78
C ARG A 204 32.05 23.45 52.78
N MET A 205 33.20 22.79 52.92
CA MET A 205 33.60 21.66 52.07
C MET A 205 32.64 20.47 52.21
N GLU A 206 32.31 20.08 53.45
CA GLU A 206 31.36 19.00 53.74
C GLU A 206 29.96 19.29 53.15
N GLN A 207 29.48 20.52 53.23
CA GLN A 207 28.20 20.91 52.61
C GLN A 207 28.24 20.83 51.08
N LEU A 208 29.35 21.19 50.44
CA LEU A 208 29.51 21.11 48.99
C LEU A 208 29.62 19.65 48.52
N GLU A 209 30.37 18.82 49.23
CA GLU A 209 30.49 17.39 48.94
C GLU A 209 29.14 16.68 49.07
N ASN A 210 28.39 16.95 50.14
CA ASN A 210 27.06 16.36 50.34
C ASN A 210 26.03 16.83 49.30
N LYS A 211 26.11 18.08 48.81
CA LYS A 211 25.29 18.55 47.67
C LYS A 211 25.67 17.84 46.37
N SER A 212 26.97 17.72 46.09
CA SER A 212 27.50 17.03 44.91
C SER A 212 27.10 15.55 44.86
N LYS A 213 27.22 14.83 45.98
CA LYS A 213 26.76 13.43 46.12
C LYS A 213 25.28 13.28 45.81
N LYS A 214 24.41 14.09 46.44
CA LYS A 214 22.95 14.08 46.20
C LYS A 214 22.60 14.34 44.73
N GLN A 215 23.17 15.37 44.13
CA GLN A 215 22.94 15.71 42.72
C GLN A 215 23.41 14.58 41.79
N GLY A 216 24.56 13.96 42.06
CA GLY A 216 25.05 12.80 41.33
C GLY A 216 24.14 11.57 41.44
N ASP A 217 23.55 11.32 42.62
CA ASP A 217 22.62 10.21 42.82
C ASP A 217 21.23 10.45 42.19
N GLU A 218 20.75 11.69 42.19
CA GLU A 218 19.54 12.09 41.45
C GLU A 218 19.74 11.93 39.93
N GLN A 219 20.88 12.36 39.40
CA GLN A 219 21.25 12.16 37.99
C GLN A 219 21.39 10.66 37.67
N ARG A 220 22.07 9.86 38.51
CA ARG A 220 22.17 8.40 38.37
C ARG A 220 20.82 7.67 38.48
N LYS A 221 19.84 8.23 39.18
CA LYS A 221 18.46 7.70 39.20
C LYS A 221 17.71 8.06 37.92
N LYS A 222 17.80 9.32 37.46
CA LYS A 222 17.14 9.78 36.23
C LYS A 222 17.67 9.08 34.98
N LEU A 223 18.99 8.88 34.87
CA LEU A 223 19.61 8.13 33.77
C LEU A 223 19.08 6.70 33.70
N ARG A 224 19.11 5.95 34.81
CA ARG A 224 18.57 4.58 34.86
C ARG A 224 17.06 4.49 34.59
N GLY A 225 16.30 5.54 34.93
CA GLY A 225 14.89 5.66 34.52
C GLY A 225 14.75 5.74 33.00
N LEU A 226 15.49 6.65 32.36
CA LEU A 226 15.48 6.85 30.91
C LEU A 226 16.07 5.66 30.14
N GLU A 227 17.08 4.98 30.66
CA GLU A 227 17.65 3.74 30.08
C GLU A 227 16.61 2.62 30.04
N ASN A 228 15.89 2.41 31.15
CA ASN A 228 14.80 1.43 31.23
C ASN A 228 13.61 1.80 30.34
N GLU A 229 13.23 3.08 30.28
CA GLU A 229 12.17 3.58 29.41
C GLU A 229 12.54 3.40 27.93
N ASN A 230 13.76 3.77 27.53
CA ASN A 230 14.27 3.59 26.17
C ASN A 230 14.35 2.10 25.77
N LYS A 231 14.77 1.22 26.68
CA LYS A 231 14.73 -0.24 26.46
C LYS A 231 13.30 -0.73 26.23
N ASN A 232 12.37 -0.37 27.11
CA ASN A 232 10.95 -0.73 26.98
C ASN A 232 10.33 -0.18 25.68
N LEU A 233 10.69 1.03 25.25
CA LEU A 233 10.25 1.60 23.98
C LEU A 233 10.83 0.84 22.78
N SER A 234 12.13 0.52 22.81
CA SER A 234 12.80 -0.26 21.76
C SER A 234 12.17 -1.65 21.58
N GLU A 235 11.95 -2.40 22.67
CA GLU A 235 11.27 -3.70 22.62
C GLU A 235 9.81 -3.60 22.12
N ASN A 236 9.13 -2.49 22.37
CA ASN A 236 7.77 -2.25 21.87
C ASN A 236 7.75 -1.83 20.39
N VAL A 237 8.76 -1.11 19.91
CA VAL A 237 8.95 -0.81 18.49
C VAL A 237 9.25 -2.08 17.71
N GLU A 238 10.16 -2.93 18.21
CA GLU A 238 10.47 -4.23 17.61
C GLU A 238 9.23 -5.14 17.55
N ARG A 239 8.48 -5.27 18.66
CA ARG A 239 7.22 -6.02 18.70
C ARG A 239 6.17 -5.48 17.72
N LYS A 240 6.11 -4.16 17.50
CA LYS A 240 5.22 -3.56 16.47
C LYS A 240 5.72 -3.85 15.06
N GLN A 241 7.01 -3.72 14.79
CA GLN A 241 7.61 -3.98 13.47
C GLN A 241 7.41 -5.44 13.05
N ASN A 242 7.63 -6.39 13.96
CA ASN A 242 7.38 -7.81 13.73
C ASN A 242 5.90 -8.10 13.46
N LYS A 243 4.98 -7.35 14.07
CA LYS A 243 3.54 -7.48 13.79
C LYS A 243 3.11 -6.83 12.46
N VAL A 244 3.77 -5.78 12.02
CA VAL A 244 3.56 -5.20 10.68
C VAL A 244 4.01 -6.20 9.60
N THR A 245 5.24 -6.72 9.69
CA THR A 245 5.77 -7.68 8.69
C THR A 245 5.02 -9.02 8.66
N GLU A 246 4.34 -9.41 9.74
CA GLU A 246 3.42 -10.54 9.74
C GLU A 246 2.08 -10.22 9.07
N LEU A 247 1.51 -9.03 9.30
CA LEU A 247 0.29 -8.58 8.61
C LEU A 247 0.51 -8.37 7.10
N GLU A 248 1.69 -7.89 6.69
CA GLU A 248 2.08 -7.76 5.28
C GLU A 248 2.07 -9.12 4.56
N LYS A 249 2.65 -10.17 5.17
CA LYS A 249 2.59 -11.54 4.63
C LYS A 249 1.16 -12.08 4.55
N GLN A 250 0.37 -11.86 5.60
CA GLN A 250 -1.03 -12.31 5.63
C GLN A 250 -1.87 -11.60 4.56
N LEU A 251 -1.58 -10.34 4.26
CA LEU A 251 -2.22 -9.57 3.20
C LEU A 251 -1.83 -10.08 1.80
N GLU A 252 -0.56 -10.38 1.53
CA GLU A 252 -0.16 -10.92 0.23
C GLU A 252 -0.75 -12.33 0.01
N ILE A 253 -0.73 -13.20 1.03
CA ILE A 253 -1.38 -14.53 0.98
C ILE A 253 -2.91 -14.40 0.76
N ALA A 254 -3.56 -13.37 1.30
CA ALA A 254 -4.98 -13.10 1.07
C ALA A 254 -5.24 -12.60 -0.35
N LYS A 255 -4.34 -11.77 -0.90
CA LYS A 255 -4.38 -11.25 -2.27
C LYS A 255 -4.15 -12.36 -3.31
N GLU A 256 -3.14 -13.21 -3.14
CA GLU A 256 -2.94 -14.40 -3.97
C GLU A 256 -4.20 -15.29 -4.02
N LYS A 257 -4.82 -15.54 -2.86
CA LYS A 257 -6.07 -16.31 -2.78
C LYS A 257 -7.25 -15.62 -3.46
N TYR A 258 -7.32 -14.29 -3.43
CA TYR A 258 -8.34 -13.53 -4.16
C TYR A 258 -8.14 -13.64 -5.68
N GLU A 259 -6.91 -13.46 -6.17
CA GLU A 259 -6.57 -13.59 -7.59
C GLU A 259 -6.83 -15.03 -8.10
N MET A 260 -6.52 -16.06 -7.31
CA MET A 260 -6.89 -17.46 -7.60
C MET A 260 -8.41 -17.69 -7.61
N MET A 261 -9.16 -17.00 -6.75
CA MET A 261 -10.63 -17.12 -6.68
C MET A 261 -11.32 -16.40 -7.84
N GLU A 262 -10.80 -15.25 -8.27
CA GLU A 262 -11.32 -14.47 -9.40
C GLU A 262 -11.03 -15.18 -10.74
N THR A 263 -9.84 -15.76 -10.90
CA THR A 263 -9.52 -16.61 -12.06
C THR A 263 -10.34 -17.91 -12.08
N ALA A 264 -10.58 -18.53 -10.92
CA ALA A 264 -11.51 -19.66 -10.82
C ALA A 264 -12.95 -19.24 -11.19
N ALA A 265 -13.47 -18.16 -10.61
CA ALA A 265 -14.84 -17.68 -10.84
C ALA A 265 -15.09 -17.29 -12.31
N THR A 266 -14.14 -16.61 -12.96
CA THR A 266 -14.22 -16.31 -14.39
C THR A 266 -14.17 -17.58 -15.26
N SER A 267 -13.35 -18.58 -14.89
CA SER A 267 -13.34 -19.88 -15.58
C SER A 267 -14.67 -20.64 -15.44
N TYR A 268 -15.29 -20.64 -14.24
CA TYR A 268 -16.59 -21.26 -14.02
C TYR A 268 -17.73 -20.51 -14.71
N LYS A 269 -17.69 -19.17 -14.75
CA LYS A 269 -18.65 -18.36 -15.53
C LYS A 269 -18.58 -18.74 -17.00
N LYS A 270 -17.37 -18.84 -17.57
CA LYS A 270 -17.21 -19.29 -18.97
C LYS A 270 -17.73 -20.71 -19.16
N GLN A 271 -17.41 -21.66 -18.26
CA GLN A 271 -17.94 -23.02 -18.34
C GLN A 271 -19.48 -23.06 -18.28
N ALA A 272 -20.11 -22.21 -17.47
CA ALA A 272 -21.56 -22.10 -17.40
C ALA A 272 -22.17 -21.51 -18.69
N GLU A 273 -21.50 -20.54 -19.32
CA GLU A 273 -21.87 -19.99 -20.63
C GLU A 273 -21.69 -21.02 -21.76
N ASP A 274 -20.54 -21.71 -21.82
CA ASP A 274 -20.22 -22.80 -22.76
C ASP A 274 -21.13 -24.03 -22.58
N LEU A 275 -21.67 -24.26 -21.37
CA LEU A 275 -22.67 -25.30 -21.09
C LEU A 275 -24.09 -24.84 -21.43
N LYS A 276 -24.41 -23.55 -21.23
CA LYS A 276 -25.71 -22.99 -21.63
C LYS A 276 -25.86 -23.04 -23.14
N THR A 277 -24.85 -22.61 -23.92
CA THR A 277 -24.92 -22.68 -25.39
C THR A 277 -25.08 -24.12 -25.86
N LYS A 278 -24.34 -25.08 -25.31
CA LYS A 278 -24.52 -26.51 -25.64
C LYS A 278 -25.88 -27.07 -25.25
N LEU A 279 -26.49 -26.60 -24.16
CA LEU A 279 -27.84 -27.00 -23.75
C LEU A 279 -28.92 -26.35 -24.64
N GLU A 280 -28.64 -25.17 -25.21
CA GLU A 280 -29.47 -24.48 -26.20
C GLU A 280 -29.34 -25.16 -27.58
N GLU A 281 -28.12 -25.47 -28.03
CA GLU A 281 -27.80 -26.24 -29.24
C GLU A 281 -28.45 -27.63 -29.21
N THR A 282 -28.16 -28.44 -28.18
CA THR A 282 -28.79 -29.77 -28.04
C THR A 282 -30.29 -29.68 -27.77
N GLY A 283 -30.76 -28.65 -27.06
CA GLY A 283 -32.18 -28.36 -26.89
C GLY A 283 -32.89 -28.26 -28.24
N ASN A 284 -32.32 -27.47 -29.17
CA ASN A 284 -32.83 -27.29 -30.53
C ASN A 284 -32.67 -28.56 -31.39
N GLU A 285 -31.59 -29.35 -31.23
CA GLU A 285 -31.43 -30.64 -31.91
C GLU A 285 -32.53 -31.65 -31.52
N PHE A 286 -32.88 -31.72 -30.24
CA PHE A 286 -33.90 -32.64 -29.72
C PHE A 286 -35.32 -32.03 -29.65
N GLU A 287 -35.50 -30.77 -30.08
CA GLU A 287 -36.81 -30.12 -30.09
C GLU A 287 -37.78 -30.85 -31.05
N MET A 288 -38.97 -31.12 -30.55
CA MET A 288 -40.10 -31.68 -31.30
C MET A 288 -41.15 -30.59 -31.48
N THR A 289 -41.93 -30.65 -32.55
CA THR A 289 -43.15 -29.84 -32.58
C THR A 289 -44.07 -30.32 -31.47
N SER A 290 -44.84 -29.40 -30.88
CA SER A 290 -45.83 -29.72 -29.84
C SER A 290 -47.13 -29.00 -30.21
N MET A 291 -47.82 -29.55 -31.23
CA MET A 291 -49.08 -29.00 -31.72
C MET A 291 -50.24 -29.35 -30.77
N PRO A 292 -51.16 -28.40 -30.47
CA PRO A 292 -52.29 -28.67 -29.60
C PRO A 292 -53.20 -29.74 -30.21
N ALA A 293 -53.76 -30.61 -29.37
CA ALA A 293 -54.64 -31.69 -29.84
C ALA A 293 -55.80 -31.20 -30.73
N ASP A 294 -56.34 -30.01 -30.46
CA ASP A 294 -57.44 -29.41 -31.23
C ASP A 294 -57.06 -29.08 -32.67
N PHE A 295 -55.80 -28.72 -32.96
CA PHE A 295 -55.32 -28.53 -34.34
C PHE A 295 -55.49 -29.81 -35.17
N TYR A 296 -55.14 -30.97 -34.58
CA TYR A 296 -55.34 -32.25 -35.26
C TYR A 296 -56.82 -32.60 -35.40
N LYS A 297 -57.69 -32.25 -34.43
CA LYS A 297 -59.14 -32.48 -34.55
C LYS A 297 -59.69 -31.80 -35.80
N ASP A 298 -59.43 -30.51 -35.95
CA ASP A 298 -59.89 -29.72 -37.10
C ASP A 298 -59.35 -30.27 -38.43
N MET A 299 -58.08 -30.67 -38.48
CA MET A 299 -57.47 -31.24 -39.68
C MET A 299 -58.10 -32.59 -40.09
N PHE A 300 -58.28 -33.54 -39.16
CA PHE A 300 -58.91 -34.83 -39.50
C PHE A 300 -60.41 -34.70 -39.80
N GLU A 301 -61.12 -33.83 -39.09
CA GLU A 301 -62.53 -33.50 -39.33
C GLU A 301 -62.74 -32.86 -40.72
N ASN A 302 -61.82 -32.00 -41.17
CA ASN A 302 -61.87 -31.42 -42.52
C ASN A 302 -61.59 -32.48 -43.60
N ILE A 303 -60.61 -33.37 -43.39
CA ILE A 303 -60.36 -34.49 -44.30
C ILE A 303 -61.58 -35.42 -44.38
N TRP A 304 -62.24 -35.72 -43.25
CA TRP A 304 -63.49 -36.49 -43.24
C TRP A 304 -64.60 -35.79 -44.05
N LYS A 305 -64.80 -34.48 -43.87
CA LYS A 305 -65.78 -33.70 -44.65
C LYS A 305 -65.53 -33.74 -46.14
N ASP A 306 -64.29 -33.61 -46.60
CA ASP A 306 -63.98 -33.70 -48.02
C ASP A 306 -64.10 -35.15 -48.56
N ILE A 307 -63.83 -36.18 -47.76
CA ILE A 307 -64.15 -37.58 -48.10
C ILE A 307 -65.66 -37.78 -48.24
N GLU A 308 -66.46 -37.28 -47.29
CA GLU A 308 -67.93 -37.39 -47.34
C GLU A 308 -68.47 -36.70 -48.60
N LYS A 309 -68.08 -35.43 -48.81
CA LYS A 309 -68.47 -34.58 -49.94
C LYS A 309 -68.08 -35.20 -51.29
N THR A 310 -66.83 -35.64 -51.45
CA THR A 310 -66.34 -36.29 -52.68
C THR A 310 -67.08 -37.60 -52.93
N SER A 311 -67.33 -38.39 -51.88
CA SER A 311 -68.05 -39.66 -52.02
C SER A 311 -69.50 -39.46 -52.46
N ARG A 312 -70.19 -38.48 -51.86
CA ARG A 312 -71.56 -38.08 -52.25
C ARG A 312 -71.63 -37.52 -53.67
N GLN A 313 -70.64 -36.72 -54.07
CA GLN A 313 -70.61 -36.03 -55.36
C GLN A 313 -70.42 -36.99 -56.55
N TYR A 314 -69.63 -38.06 -56.39
CA TYR A 314 -69.23 -38.91 -57.52
C TYR A 314 -69.75 -40.37 -57.48
N PHE A 315 -70.29 -40.87 -56.36
CA PHE A 315 -70.74 -42.27 -56.25
C PHE A 315 -72.20 -42.46 -55.85
N LYS A 316 -72.93 -41.37 -55.60
CA LYS A 316 -74.38 -41.44 -55.34
C LYS A 316 -75.12 -41.89 -56.59
N ASP A 317 -75.09 -41.08 -57.64
CA ASP A 317 -75.86 -41.30 -58.88
C ASP A 317 -75.02 -42.12 -59.89
N LEU A 318 -75.66 -43.03 -60.65
CA LEU A 318 -74.93 -43.88 -61.60
C LEU A 318 -74.73 -43.19 -62.97
N PRO A 319 -73.56 -43.30 -63.61
CA PRO A 319 -73.40 -42.89 -65.01
C PRO A 319 -74.28 -43.77 -65.91
N ALA A 320 -75.03 -43.19 -66.85
CA ALA A 320 -75.97 -43.94 -67.71
C ALA A 320 -75.36 -45.16 -68.44
N LYS A 321 -74.06 -45.11 -68.78
CA LYS A 321 -73.31 -46.21 -69.42
C LYS A 321 -73.00 -47.39 -68.49
N VAL A 322 -73.09 -47.19 -67.18
CA VAL A 322 -73.00 -48.27 -66.17
C VAL A 322 -74.29 -49.09 -66.18
N THR A 323 -75.45 -48.42 -66.28
CA THR A 323 -76.77 -49.04 -66.38
C THR A 323 -76.89 -49.95 -67.62
N GLU A 324 -76.20 -49.62 -68.72
CA GLU A 324 -76.14 -50.44 -69.95
C GLU A 324 -75.35 -51.75 -69.80
N ASN A 325 -74.40 -51.85 -68.86
CA ASN A 325 -73.44 -52.98 -68.76
C ASN A 325 -73.32 -53.54 -67.32
N LEU A 326 -74.44 -53.52 -66.59
CA LEU A 326 -74.50 -53.72 -65.15
C LEU A 326 -73.81 -55.01 -64.65
N GLU A 327 -74.03 -56.15 -65.30
CA GLU A 327 -73.46 -57.43 -64.88
C GLU A 327 -71.93 -57.47 -64.94
N GLU A 328 -71.33 -56.88 -65.98
CA GLU A 328 -69.89 -56.91 -66.19
C GLU A 328 -69.20 -55.97 -65.19
N ILE A 329 -69.81 -54.80 -64.95
CA ILE A 329 -69.34 -53.85 -63.95
C ILE A 329 -69.46 -54.44 -62.53
N GLN A 330 -70.55 -55.17 -62.22
CA GLN A 330 -70.67 -55.90 -60.95
C GLN A 330 -69.53 -56.94 -60.78
N LYS A 331 -69.19 -57.71 -61.82
CA LYS A 331 -68.09 -58.69 -61.78
C LYS A 331 -66.74 -58.01 -61.54
N GLN A 332 -66.47 -56.90 -62.22
CA GLN A 332 -65.25 -56.11 -62.04
C GLN A 332 -65.16 -55.48 -60.64
N LEU A 333 -66.26 -54.95 -60.11
CA LEU A 333 -66.31 -54.41 -58.74
C LEU A 333 -66.06 -55.48 -57.68
N ILE A 334 -66.71 -56.65 -57.77
CA ILE A 334 -66.49 -57.77 -56.84
C ILE A 334 -65.05 -58.29 -56.90
N SER A 335 -64.44 -58.30 -58.09
CA SER A 335 -63.03 -58.67 -58.30
C SER A 335 -62.07 -57.67 -57.63
N ASN A 336 -62.39 -56.37 -57.64
CA ASN A 336 -61.56 -55.32 -57.06
C ASN A 336 -61.76 -55.14 -55.53
N ASP A 337 -62.98 -55.35 -55.02
CA ASP A 337 -63.28 -55.44 -53.58
C ASP A 337 -64.49 -56.36 -53.35
N SER A 338 -64.26 -57.51 -52.70
CA SER A 338 -65.28 -58.55 -52.52
C SER A 338 -66.52 -58.08 -51.74
N CYS A 339 -66.43 -56.97 -51.02
CA CYS A 339 -67.55 -56.41 -50.28
C CYS A 339 -68.59 -55.72 -51.19
N PHE A 340 -68.30 -55.46 -52.48
CA PHE A 340 -69.31 -55.12 -53.47
C PHE A 340 -70.33 -56.25 -53.73
N ASN A 341 -70.04 -57.49 -53.30
CA ASN A 341 -70.98 -58.61 -53.44
C ASN A 341 -72.29 -58.39 -52.66
N SER A 342 -72.23 -57.66 -51.53
CA SER A 342 -73.39 -57.32 -50.69
C SER A 342 -73.95 -55.91 -50.96
N ILE A 343 -73.59 -55.30 -52.08
CA ILE A 343 -74.06 -53.97 -52.50
C ILE A 343 -74.88 -54.14 -53.79
N PRO A 344 -76.18 -53.81 -53.79
CA PRO A 344 -76.94 -53.70 -55.03
C PRO A 344 -76.40 -52.51 -55.83
N ILE A 345 -76.42 -52.60 -57.16
CA ILE A 345 -76.08 -51.48 -58.05
C ILE A 345 -77.34 -51.18 -58.85
N SER A 346 -78.01 -50.10 -58.45
CA SER A 346 -79.32 -49.65 -58.91
C SER A 346 -79.47 -48.16 -58.57
N ASP A 347 -80.56 -47.54 -59.01
CA ASP A 347 -80.89 -46.15 -58.64
C ASP A 347 -81.69 -46.05 -57.32
N SER A 348 -81.85 -47.15 -56.55
CA SER A 348 -82.55 -47.12 -55.26
C SER A 348 -81.81 -46.26 -54.23
N GLU A 349 -82.52 -45.63 -53.29
CA GLU A 349 -81.89 -44.84 -52.23
C GLU A 349 -80.97 -45.69 -51.33
N THR A 350 -81.33 -46.95 -51.08
CA THR A 350 -80.50 -47.94 -50.38
C THR A 350 -79.17 -48.15 -51.11
N SER A 351 -79.24 -48.38 -52.42
CA SER A 351 -78.12 -48.62 -53.32
C SER A 351 -77.21 -47.39 -53.47
N GLN A 352 -77.80 -46.20 -53.66
CA GLN A 352 -77.08 -44.92 -53.66
C GLN A 352 -76.30 -44.71 -52.34
N ASN A 353 -76.96 -44.85 -51.19
CA ASN A 353 -76.32 -44.65 -49.90
C ASN A 353 -75.23 -45.70 -49.61
N LEU A 354 -75.45 -46.96 -49.98
CA LEU A 354 -74.44 -48.01 -49.84
C LEU A 354 -73.21 -47.78 -50.73
N ARG A 355 -73.37 -47.32 -51.98
CA ARG A 355 -72.23 -46.90 -52.82
C ARG A 355 -71.42 -45.78 -52.18
N VAL A 356 -72.10 -44.73 -51.68
CA VAL A 356 -71.41 -43.59 -51.02
C VAL A 356 -70.67 -44.05 -49.77
N ALA A 357 -71.29 -44.84 -48.89
CA ALA A 357 -70.63 -45.40 -47.71
C ALA A 357 -69.44 -46.30 -48.10
N HIS A 358 -69.56 -47.08 -49.18
CA HIS A 358 -68.49 -47.95 -49.64
C HIS A 358 -67.31 -47.17 -50.24
N ALA A 359 -67.58 -46.08 -50.97
CA ALA A 359 -66.55 -45.16 -51.45
C ALA A 359 -65.78 -44.52 -50.29
N GLN A 360 -66.48 -44.01 -49.26
CA GLN A 360 -65.86 -43.49 -48.04
C GLN A 360 -64.94 -44.54 -47.40
N ARG A 361 -65.43 -45.79 -47.25
CA ARG A 361 -64.65 -46.93 -46.72
C ARG A 361 -63.38 -47.20 -47.54
N ILE A 362 -63.47 -47.19 -48.87
CA ILE A 362 -62.33 -47.42 -49.76
C ILE A 362 -61.32 -46.27 -49.66
N ILE A 363 -61.78 -45.01 -49.68
CA ILE A 363 -60.91 -43.83 -49.56
C ILE A 363 -60.18 -43.86 -48.22
N SER A 364 -60.91 -43.93 -47.10
CA SER A 364 -60.32 -43.99 -45.76
C SER A 364 -59.41 -45.19 -45.54
N SER A 365 -59.71 -46.36 -46.13
CA SER A 365 -58.82 -47.52 -46.08
C SER A 365 -57.54 -47.30 -46.88
N ALA A 366 -57.58 -46.63 -48.03
CA ALA A 366 -56.40 -46.35 -48.82
C ALA A 366 -55.51 -45.25 -48.18
N LEU A 367 -56.11 -44.21 -47.60
CA LEU A 367 -55.40 -43.23 -46.78
C LEU A 367 -54.75 -43.90 -45.57
N TYR A 368 -55.48 -44.79 -44.87
CA TYR A 368 -54.92 -45.56 -43.77
C TYR A 368 -53.70 -46.39 -44.19
N THR A 369 -53.82 -47.23 -45.22
CA THR A 369 -52.75 -48.17 -45.62
C THR A 369 -51.52 -47.47 -46.22
N ASN A 370 -51.68 -46.39 -46.99
CA ASN A 370 -50.58 -45.76 -47.72
C ASN A 370 -50.02 -44.49 -47.05
N ILE A 371 -50.80 -43.86 -46.16
CA ILE A 371 -50.43 -42.57 -45.54
C ILE A 371 -50.42 -42.67 -44.02
N TRP A 372 -51.51 -43.10 -43.37
CA TRP A 372 -51.64 -43.09 -41.89
C TRP A 372 -51.01 -44.31 -41.19
N GLN A 373 -49.87 -44.80 -41.69
CA GLN A 373 -49.01 -45.77 -41.02
C GLN A 373 -47.87 -45.07 -40.27
N PRO A 374 -47.33 -45.63 -39.17
CA PRO A 374 -46.10 -45.11 -38.56
C PRO A 374 -44.91 -45.29 -39.51
N PHE A 375 -43.95 -44.37 -39.46
CA PHE A 375 -42.83 -44.27 -40.40
C PHE A 375 -43.25 -44.13 -41.88
N SER A 376 -44.40 -43.51 -42.12
CA SER A 376 -44.87 -43.11 -43.44
C SER A 376 -44.06 -41.92 -43.97
N CYS A 377 -43.13 -42.17 -44.89
CA CYS A 377 -42.37 -41.14 -45.62
C CYS A 377 -41.91 -41.65 -47.01
N GLU A 378 -41.62 -40.73 -47.94
CA GLU A 378 -41.31 -41.01 -49.36
C GLU A 378 -40.15 -42.00 -49.62
N LYS A 379 -39.25 -42.16 -48.65
CA LYS A 379 -38.11 -43.08 -48.73
C LYS A 379 -38.56 -44.52 -48.49
N LEU A 380 -39.37 -44.73 -47.46
CA LEU A 380 -39.83 -46.03 -47.01
C LEU A 380 -40.99 -46.57 -47.87
N THR A 381 -41.66 -45.71 -48.64
CA THR A 381 -42.68 -46.04 -49.65
C THR A 381 -42.22 -47.05 -50.71
N SER A 382 -40.90 -47.25 -50.87
CA SER A 382 -40.31 -48.24 -51.79
C SER A 382 -39.65 -49.43 -51.07
N SER A 383 -39.74 -49.51 -49.74
CA SER A 383 -39.07 -50.52 -48.90
C SER A 383 -39.88 -50.84 -47.64
N PRO A 384 -41.05 -51.50 -47.75
CA PRO A 384 -41.98 -51.72 -46.63
C PRO A 384 -41.33 -52.47 -45.45
N THR A 385 -40.47 -53.45 -45.71
CA THR A 385 -39.73 -54.20 -44.68
C THR A 385 -38.84 -53.30 -43.82
N THR A 386 -38.32 -52.20 -44.38
CA THR A 386 -37.57 -51.20 -43.59
C THR A 386 -38.51 -50.40 -42.68
N ALA A 387 -39.73 -50.08 -43.12
CA ALA A 387 -40.73 -49.46 -42.25
C ALA A 387 -41.16 -50.41 -41.11
N GLU A 388 -41.38 -51.69 -41.42
CA GLU A 388 -41.73 -52.73 -40.43
C GLU A 388 -40.65 -52.84 -39.33
N ILE A 389 -39.36 -52.87 -39.70
CA ILE A 389 -38.24 -52.89 -38.75
C ILE A 389 -38.19 -51.61 -37.89
N LEU A 390 -38.45 -50.43 -38.47
CA LEU A 390 -38.48 -49.18 -37.70
C LEU A 390 -39.69 -49.11 -36.75
N ILE A 391 -40.84 -49.67 -37.15
CA ILE A 391 -41.99 -49.87 -36.27
C ILE A 391 -41.63 -50.80 -35.11
N GLU A 392 -41.01 -51.95 -35.38
CA GLU A 392 -40.57 -52.91 -34.37
C GLU A 392 -39.64 -52.25 -33.33
N ILE A 393 -38.56 -51.61 -33.80
CA ILE A 393 -37.61 -50.87 -32.93
C ILE A 393 -38.33 -49.80 -32.11
N CYS A 394 -39.25 -49.02 -32.72
CA CYS A 394 -40.03 -48.03 -31.99
C CYS A 394 -40.92 -48.66 -30.91
N THR A 395 -41.48 -49.86 -31.15
CA THR A 395 -42.31 -50.55 -30.15
C THR A 395 -41.49 -51.17 -29.02
N GLU A 396 -40.30 -51.70 -29.28
CA GLU A 396 -39.42 -52.21 -28.23
C GLU A 396 -38.81 -51.08 -27.39
N LEU A 397 -38.40 -49.97 -28.02
CA LEU A 397 -37.99 -48.76 -27.30
C LEU A 397 -39.10 -48.22 -26.40
N ALA A 398 -40.37 -48.34 -26.81
CA ALA A 398 -41.52 -47.93 -25.99
C ALA A 398 -41.86 -48.90 -24.84
N LYS A 399 -41.50 -50.19 -24.97
CA LYS A 399 -41.64 -51.21 -23.91
C LYS A 399 -40.50 -51.17 -22.88
N SER A 400 -39.31 -50.74 -23.28
CA SER A 400 -38.10 -50.84 -22.46
C SER A 400 -38.18 -49.99 -21.17
N GLU A 401 -37.81 -50.58 -20.02
CA GLU A 401 -37.77 -49.87 -18.72
C GLU A 401 -36.80 -48.67 -18.73
N HIS A 402 -35.76 -48.77 -19.56
CA HIS A 402 -34.72 -47.75 -19.75
C HIS A 402 -35.18 -46.55 -20.60
N SER A 403 -36.38 -46.58 -21.20
CA SER A 403 -36.90 -45.57 -22.13
C SER A 403 -37.07 -44.17 -21.51
N GLY A 404 -37.20 -44.09 -20.18
CA GLY A 404 -37.53 -42.85 -19.47
C GLY A 404 -38.98 -42.39 -19.71
N SER A 405 -39.67 -42.00 -18.63
CA SER A 405 -41.01 -41.37 -18.67
C SER A 405 -41.97 -41.97 -19.73
N LYS A 406 -42.33 -43.26 -19.56
CA LYS A 406 -43.39 -43.97 -20.32
C LYS A 406 -43.29 -43.86 -21.86
N GLY A 407 -42.07 -44.02 -22.39
CA GLY A 407 -41.85 -44.14 -23.84
C GLY A 407 -41.38 -42.86 -24.53
N ARG A 408 -40.98 -41.81 -23.78
CA ARG A 408 -40.51 -40.55 -24.37
C ARG A 408 -39.32 -40.75 -25.30
N ALA A 409 -38.35 -41.61 -24.95
CA ALA A 409 -37.22 -41.91 -25.85
C ALA A 409 -37.66 -42.57 -27.16
N ALA A 410 -38.74 -43.35 -27.18
CA ALA A 410 -39.29 -43.90 -28.42
C ALA A 410 -39.92 -42.81 -29.32
N ILE A 411 -40.54 -41.79 -28.74
CA ILE A 411 -41.06 -40.63 -29.49
C ILE A 411 -39.88 -39.80 -30.05
N VAL A 412 -38.90 -39.45 -29.21
CA VAL A 412 -37.67 -38.74 -29.64
C VAL A 412 -36.97 -39.51 -30.76
N TRP A 413 -36.76 -40.81 -30.60
CA TRP A 413 -36.14 -41.66 -31.62
C TRP A 413 -36.95 -41.73 -32.92
N LYS A 414 -38.29 -41.86 -32.84
CA LYS A 414 -39.19 -41.77 -34.00
C LYS A 414 -38.99 -40.45 -34.76
N VAL A 415 -39.00 -39.32 -34.07
CA VAL A 415 -38.85 -37.98 -34.69
C VAL A 415 -37.46 -37.82 -35.32
N LEU A 416 -36.39 -38.21 -34.63
CA LEU A 416 -35.02 -38.11 -35.16
C LEU A 416 -34.80 -39.02 -36.37
N THR A 417 -35.27 -40.27 -36.31
CA THR A 417 -35.24 -41.21 -37.44
C THR A 417 -35.97 -40.63 -38.65
N LEU A 418 -37.14 -40.02 -38.45
CA LEU A 418 -37.88 -39.38 -39.54
C LEU A 418 -37.19 -38.14 -40.09
N ARG A 419 -36.64 -37.28 -39.22
CA ARG A 419 -35.86 -36.10 -39.62
C ARG A 419 -34.62 -36.51 -40.42
N ALA A 420 -33.95 -37.59 -40.04
CA ALA A 420 -32.83 -38.17 -40.79
C ALA A 420 -33.28 -38.76 -42.15
N LEU A 421 -34.41 -39.48 -42.20
CA LEU A 421 -34.97 -39.99 -43.46
C LEU A 421 -35.41 -38.87 -44.42
N GLN A 422 -35.84 -37.73 -43.88
CA GLN A 422 -36.12 -36.50 -44.64
C GLN A 422 -34.83 -35.83 -45.13
N SER A 423 -33.80 -35.70 -44.28
CA SER A 423 -32.53 -35.04 -44.64
C SER A 423 -31.63 -35.84 -45.58
N ILE A 424 -31.88 -37.14 -45.77
CA ILE A 424 -31.24 -37.93 -46.84
C ILE A 424 -31.89 -37.56 -48.19
N GLU A 425 -31.69 -36.33 -48.65
CA GLU A 425 -32.19 -35.89 -49.96
C GLU A 425 -31.58 -36.71 -51.12
N PRO A 426 -32.33 -36.91 -52.23
CA PRO A 426 -31.69 -37.29 -53.48
C PRO A 426 -31.03 -36.02 -54.06
N SER A 427 -29.70 -36.01 -54.17
CA SER A 427 -28.88 -34.86 -54.62
C SER A 427 -29.14 -34.37 -56.08
N ASN A 428 -30.25 -34.77 -56.71
CA ASN A 428 -30.65 -34.45 -58.08
C ASN A 428 -32.17 -34.22 -58.17
N ALA A 429 -32.64 -33.11 -57.61
CA ALA A 429 -33.95 -32.53 -57.93
C ALA A 429 -33.81 -31.01 -57.98
N ALA A 430 -33.68 -30.44 -59.18
CA ALA A 430 -33.79 -28.99 -59.35
C ALA A 430 -35.19 -28.55 -58.91
N ALA A 431 -35.27 -27.52 -58.07
CA ALA A 431 -36.55 -27.04 -57.54
C ALA A 431 -37.53 -26.73 -58.69
N PRO A 432 -38.71 -27.38 -58.76
CA PRO A 432 -39.69 -27.06 -59.78
C PRO A 432 -40.16 -25.60 -59.60
N PRO A 433 -40.42 -24.87 -60.70
CA PRO A 433 -40.89 -23.49 -60.61
C PRO A 433 -42.22 -23.41 -59.84
N GLN A 434 -42.38 -22.35 -59.06
CA GLN A 434 -43.48 -22.17 -58.12
C GLN A 434 -44.86 -22.35 -58.79
N GLY A 435 -45.71 -23.19 -58.19
CA GLY A 435 -47.12 -23.32 -58.55
C GLY A 435 -47.63 -24.75 -58.77
N ILE A 436 -46.75 -25.73 -59.04
CA ILE A 436 -47.15 -27.14 -59.21
C ILE A 436 -46.25 -28.04 -58.35
N SER A 437 -46.72 -28.37 -57.14
CA SER A 437 -46.21 -29.51 -56.39
C SER A 437 -46.54 -30.80 -57.14
N GLN A 438 -45.52 -31.57 -57.56
CA GLN A 438 -45.77 -32.92 -58.03
C GLN A 438 -46.32 -33.76 -56.86
N PRO A 439 -47.41 -34.53 -57.05
CA PRO A 439 -47.99 -35.32 -55.98
C PRO A 439 -46.98 -36.34 -55.45
N SER A 440 -46.95 -36.56 -54.13
CA SER A 440 -46.00 -37.46 -53.48
C SER A 440 -46.19 -38.92 -53.91
N LYS A 441 -45.20 -39.79 -53.68
CA LYS A 441 -45.36 -41.22 -54.01
C LYS A 441 -46.50 -41.84 -53.20
N ARG A 442 -46.67 -41.41 -51.94
CA ARG A 442 -47.77 -41.87 -51.06
C ARG A 442 -49.14 -41.38 -51.53
N GLU A 443 -49.25 -40.12 -51.98
CA GLU A 443 -50.48 -39.63 -52.63
C GLU A 443 -50.82 -40.43 -53.87
N ASN A 444 -49.85 -40.62 -54.78
CA ASN A 444 -50.06 -41.39 -56.01
C ASN A 444 -50.49 -42.84 -55.72
N GLN A 445 -49.86 -43.52 -54.75
CA GLN A 445 -50.26 -44.87 -54.34
C GLN A 445 -51.66 -44.89 -53.71
N ALA A 446 -52.00 -43.94 -52.84
CA ALA A 446 -53.33 -43.83 -52.25
C ALA A 446 -54.41 -43.62 -53.33
N VAL A 447 -54.21 -42.66 -54.24
CA VAL A 447 -55.16 -42.36 -55.32
C VAL A 447 -55.27 -43.53 -56.30
N GLN A 448 -54.17 -44.19 -56.67
CA GLN A 448 -54.20 -45.40 -57.51
C GLN A 448 -54.94 -46.57 -56.84
N ALA A 449 -54.77 -46.77 -55.52
CA ALA A 449 -55.47 -47.81 -54.77
C ALA A 449 -56.99 -47.57 -54.70
N ILE A 450 -57.41 -46.30 -54.64
CA ILE A 450 -58.82 -45.89 -54.70
C ILE A 450 -59.36 -46.05 -56.12
N HIS A 451 -58.66 -45.52 -57.11
CA HIS A 451 -59.04 -45.55 -58.52
C HIS A 451 -59.21 -46.98 -59.03
N LYS A 452 -58.27 -47.88 -58.73
CA LYS A 452 -58.36 -49.31 -59.09
C LYS A 452 -59.65 -49.96 -58.60
N LYS A 453 -60.18 -49.54 -57.44
CA LYS A 453 -61.42 -50.11 -56.87
C LYS A 453 -62.70 -49.44 -57.35
N LEU A 454 -62.67 -48.12 -57.58
CA LEU A 454 -63.86 -47.32 -57.83
C LEU A 454 -64.08 -46.96 -59.30
N SER A 455 -63.08 -47.09 -60.17
CA SER A 455 -63.17 -46.76 -61.60
C SER A 455 -64.35 -47.37 -62.38
N PRO A 456 -64.87 -48.59 -62.09
CA PRO A 456 -66.05 -49.09 -62.80
C PRO A 456 -67.36 -48.32 -62.50
N LEU A 457 -67.37 -47.47 -61.47
CA LEU A 457 -68.51 -46.58 -61.13
C LEU A 457 -68.31 -45.13 -61.63
N ILE A 458 -67.13 -44.77 -62.13
CA ILE A 458 -66.77 -43.39 -62.47
C ILE A 458 -67.13 -43.06 -63.93
N ALA A 459 -67.76 -41.90 -64.16
CA ALA A 459 -67.99 -41.40 -65.51
C ALA A 459 -66.70 -40.86 -66.14
N ARG A 460 -66.42 -41.17 -67.41
CA ARG A 460 -65.16 -40.79 -68.08
C ARG A 460 -64.94 -39.26 -68.17
N ASP A 461 -65.99 -38.46 -68.10
CA ASP A 461 -65.99 -36.98 -68.07
C ASP A 461 -65.83 -36.38 -66.66
N GLN A 462 -65.87 -37.23 -65.64
CA GLN A 462 -65.65 -36.89 -64.22
C GLN A 462 -64.30 -37.41 -63.70
N GLU A 463 -63.72 -38.42 -64.37
CA GLU A 463 -62.43 -39.07 -64.05
C GLU A 463 -61.31 -38.11 -63.63
N THR A 464 -61.05 -37.04 -64.38
CA THR A 464 -60.03 -36.04 -63.99
C THR A 464 -60.40 -35.27 -62.72
N LYS A 465 -61.65 -34.83 -62.60
CA LYS A 465 -62.16 -34.04 -61.48
C LYS A 465 -62.19 -34.83 -60.17
N ILE A 466 -62.46 -36.14 -60.24
CA ILE A 466 -62.37 -37.01 -59.07
C ILE A 466 -60.92 -37.33 -58.72
N GLN A 467 -60.03 -37.57 -59.69
CA GLN A 467 -58.59 -37.69 -59.40
C GLN A 467 -58.04 -36.42 -58.71
N GLU A 468 -58.40 -35.22 -59.20
CA GLU A 468 -58.06 -33.94 -58.55
C GLU A 468 -58.65 -33.80 -57.13
N ALA A 469 -59.83 -34.34 -56.86
CA ALA A 469 -60.41 -34.35 -55.52
C ALA A 469 -59.69 -35.33 -54.58
N LEU A 470 -59.41 -36.55 -55.07
CA LEU A 470 -58.69 -37.59 -54.33
C LEU A 470 -57.24 -37.19 -54.04
N HIS A 471 -56.55 -36.53 -54.98
CA HIS A 471 -55.20 -35.99 -54.76
C HIS A 471 -55.19 -34.93 -53.65
N ARG A 472 -56.17 -34.00 -53.61
CA ARG A 472 -56.27 -33.01 -52.52
C ARG A 472 -56.50 -33.67 -51.16
N ILE A 473 -57.40 -34.65 -51.08
CA ILE A 473 -57.64 -35.43 -49.86
C ILE A 473 -56.36 -36.16 -49.42
N ALA A 474 -55.65 -36.79 -50.36
CA ALA A 474 -54.40 -37.49 -50.08
C ALA A 474 -53.26 -36.54 -49.66
N GLN A 475 -53.17 -35.35 -50.26
CA GLN A 475 -52.19 -34.32 -49.89
C GLN A 475 -52.44 -33.83 -48.46
N SER A 476 -53.66 -33.41 -48.11
CA SER A 476 -53.97 -32.98 -46.74
C SER A 476 -53.79 -34.10 -45.72
N ALA A 477 -54.06 -35.36 -46.11
CA ALA A 477 -53.75 -36.53 -45.29
C ALA A 477 -52.23 -36.76 -45.10
N VAL A 478 -51.40 -36.48 -46.12
CA VAL A 478 -49.92 -36.52 -46.03
C VAL A 478 -49.40 -35.37 -45.16
N GLU A 479 -49.93 -34.16 -45.31
CA GLU A 479 -49.52 -32.97 -44.56
C GLU A 479 -49.76 -33.15 -43.06
N VAL A 480 -51.00 -33.47 -42.65
CA VAL A 480 -51.33 -33.68 -41.22
C VAL A 480 -50.55 -34.85 -40.62
N TRP A 481 -50.32 -35.92 -41.38
CA TRP A 481 -49.62 -37.10 -40.88
C TRP A 481 -48.09 -36.94 -40.86
N THR A 482 -47.53 -36.11 -41.74
CA THR A 482 -46.09 -35.78 -41.68
C THR A 482 -45.82 -34.95 -40.42
N GLN A 483 -46.68 -33.96 -40.12
CA GLN A 483 -46.60 -33.17 -38.88
C GLN A 483 -46.83 -34.04 -37.63
N ALA A 484 -47.90 -34.84 -37.58
CA ALA A 484 -48.19 -35.73 -36.45
C ALA A 484 -47.08 -36.77 -36.16
N GLN A 485 -46.32 -37.16 -37.18
CA GLN A 485 -45.19 -38.06 -36.98
C GLN A 485 -43.92 -37.34 -36.46
N THR A 486 -43.74 -36.05 -36.72
CA THR A 486 -42.64 -35.23 -36.14
C THR A 486 -42.97 -34.63 -34.76
N ASP A 487 -44.21 -34.74 -34.31
CA ASP A 487 -44.70 -34.14 -33.07
C ASP A 487 -44.41 -34.99 -31.81
N GLU A 488 -44.39 -34.32 -30.65
CA GLU A 488 -44.39 -34.94 -29.31
C GLU A 488 -45.73 -35.66 -29.04
N LEU A 489 -46.85 -35.16 -29.59
CA LEU A 489 -48.15 -35.79 -29.48
C LEU A 489 -48.22 -37.07 -30.34
N LYS A 490 -48.06 -38.24 -29.72
CA LYS A 490 -48.14 -39.52 -30.43
C LYS A 490 -49.58 -39.78 -30.91
N LEU A 491 -49.84 -39.52 -32.19
CA LEU A 491 -51.07 -39.98 -32.84
C LEU A 491 -51.01 -41.45 -33.22
N THR A 492 -52.15 -42.12 -33.27
CA THR A 492 -52.32 -43.47 -33.86
C THR A 492 -53.72 -43.60 -34.46
N ALA A 493 -53.79 -44.16 -35.67
CA ALA A 493 -55.04 -44.39 -36.40
C ALA A 493 -55.50 -45.84 -36.25
N PHE A 494 -56.82 -46.07 -36.18
CA PHE A 494 -57.41 -47.40 -36.01
C PHE A 494 -58.59 -47.60 -36.95
N LEU A 495 -58.52 -48.61 -37.82
CA LEU A 495 -59.66 -49.09 -38.61
C LEU A 495 -60.65 -49.95 -37.80
N ASN A 496 -60.24 -50.45 -36.63
CA ASN A 496 -61.09 -51.27 -35.76
C ASN A 496 -61.87 -50.37 -34.78
N LEU A 497 -63.18 -50.20 -35.03
CA LEU A 497 -64.06 -49.43 -34.16
C LEU A 497 -64.64 -50.32 -33.05
N ASP A 498 -64.63 -49.80 -31.82
CA ASP A 498 -65.07 -50.51 -30.62
C ASP A 498 -66.60 -50.57 -30.53
N LEU A 499 -67.18 -51.77 -30.64
CA LEU A 499 -68.63 -52.00 -30.59
C LEU A 499 -69.30 -51.40 -29.34
N SER A 500 -68.62 -51.34 -28.19
CA SER A 500 -69.17 -50.75 -26.96
C SER A 500 -69.39 -49.23 -27.08
N LYS A 501 -68.60 -48.55 -27.93
CA LYS A 501 -68.70 -47.11 -28.23
C LYS A 501 -69.62 -46.79 -29.42
N ARG A 502 -70.58 -47.67 -29.76
CA ARG A 502 -71.52 -47.52 -30.90
C ARG A 502 -72.19 -46.15 -31.00
N SER A 503 -72.48 -45.48 -29.88
CA SER A 503 -73.07 -44.14 -29.86
C SER A 503 -72.16 -43.05 -30.42
N ALA A 504 -70.83 -43.21 -30.32
CA ALA A 504 -69.83 -42.21 -30.70
C ALA A 504 -69.35 -42.32 -32.15
N TRP A 505 -69.21 -43.53 -32.71
CA TRP A 505 -68.70 -43.74 -34.07
C TRP A 505 -69.76 -43.99 -35.14
N ARG A 506 -71.03 -44.25 -34.79
CA ARG A 506 -72.08 -44.51 -35.79
C ARG A 506 -72.22 -43.32 -36.75
N SER A 507 -72.29 -43.58 -38.06
CA SER A 507 -72.65 -42.52 -39.01
C SER A 507 -74.08 -42.02 -38.71
N PRO A 508 -74.30 -40.71 -38.46
CA PRO A 508 -75.65 -40.19 -38.28
C PRO A 508 -76.47 -40.20 -39.57
N GLN A 509 -75.80 -40.18 -40.74
CA GLN A 509 -76.43 -40.32 -42.06
C GLN A 509 -76.92 -41.74 -42.30
N PHE A 510 -76.03 -42.73 -42.22
CA PHE A 510 -76.31 -44.11 -42.64
C PHE A 510 -76.87 -44.99 -41.51
N TYR A 511 -76.71 -44.56 -40.25
CA TYR A 511 -77.18 -45.29 -39.07
C TYR A 511 -77.76 -44.31 -38.03
N PRO A 512 -78.86 -43.60 -38.36
CA PRO A 512 -79.57 -42.75 -37.43
C PRO A 512 -80.05 -43.54 -36.21
N LEU A 513 -80.20 -42.86 -35.07
CA LEU A 513 -80.70 -43.50 -33.85
C LEU A 513 -82.23 -43.59 -33.94
N LYS A 514 -82.78 -44.80 -33.84
CA LYS A 514 -84.23 -44.98 -33.65
C LYS A 514 -84.62 -44.30 -32.34
N SER A 515 -85.81 -43.68 -32.31
CA SER A 515 -86.24 -42.88 -31.15
C SER A 515 -86.38 -43.75 -29.89
N ALA A 516 -86.36 -43.12 -28.70
CA ALA A 516 -86.17 -43.79 -27.41
C ALA A 516 -87.22 -44.86 -26.98
N GLY A 517 -88.25 -45.12 -27.81
CA GLY A 517 -89.12 -46.29 -27.66
C GLY A 517 -88.47 -47.59 -28.13
N ASP A 518 -87.68 -47.56 -29.21
CA ASP A 518 -87.02 -48.73 -29.79
C ASP A 518 -85.70 -49.02 -29.05
N LYS A 519 -85.81 -49.68 -27.90
CA LYS A 519 -84.69 -50.40 -27.30
C LYS A 519 -84.35 -51.63 -28.15
N MET A 520 -83.63 -51.42 -29.24
CA MET A 520 -82.93 -52.48 -29.98
C MET A 520 -81.96 -53.15 -29.00
N SER A 521 -82.39 -54.26 -28.43
CA SER A 521 -81.72 -54.89 -27.30
C SER A 521 -80.43 -55.57 -27.77
N GLU A 522 -79.40 -55.62 -26.93
CA GLU A 522 -78.20 -56.40 -27.25
C GLU A 522 -78.50 -57.90 -27.35
N ALA A 523 -79.66 -58.35 -26.86
CA ALA A 523 -80.12 -59.74 -26.95
C ALA A 523 -80.58 -60.15 -28.36
N ASP A 524 -80.92 -59.21 -29.25
CA ASP A 524 -81.24 -59.51 -30.66
C ASP A 524 -79.98 -59.76 -31.51
N ILE A 525 -78.78 -59.51 -30.96
CA ILE A 525 -77.51 -59.86 -31.61
C ILE A 525 -77.22 -61.34 -31.34
N ASN A 526 -77.65 -62.19 -32.28
CA ASN A 526 -77.44 -63.63 -32.22
C ASN A 526 -75.93 -63.96 -32.01
N PRO A 527 -75.53 -64.51 -30.84
CA PRO A 527 -74.13 -64.45 -30.37
C PRO A 527 -73.14 -65.29 -31.19
N SER A 528 -73.63 -66.15 -32.09
CA SER A 528 -72.80 -66.92 -33.02
C SER A 528 -72.05 -66.07 -34.05
N THR A 529 -72.47 -64.82 -34.28
CA THR A 529 -71.84 -63.90 -35.24
C THR A 529 -71.73 -62.50 -34.65
N ARG A 530 -70.53 -62.12 -34.18
CA ARG A 530 -70.24 -60.73 -33.79
C ARG A 530 -70.40 -59.82 -35.02
N PRO A 531 -71.32 -58.83 -35.01
CA PRO A 531 -71.63 -58.04 -36.20
C PRO A 531 -70.42 -57.19 -36.60
N ARG A 532 -70.02 -57.27 -37.87
CA ARG A 532 -68.89 -56.51 -38.40
C ARG A 532 -69.23 -55.01 -38.45
N VAL A 533 -68.24 -54.16 -38.19
CA VAL A 533 -68.33 -52.72 -38.48
C VAL A 533 -67.57 -52.43 -39.76
N PHE A 534 -68.21 -51.73 -40.70
CA PHE A 534 -67.56 -51.15 -41.87
C PHE A 534 -67.12 -49.74 -41.53
N THR A 535 -65.82 -49.56 -41.34
CA THR A 535 -65.22 -48.28 -40.94
C THR A 535 -65.13 -47.34 -42.14
N LEU A 536 -65.99 -46.33 -42.14
CA LEU A 536 -66.06 -45.28 -43.16
C LEU A 536 -64.95 -44.25 -42.98
N PHE A 537 -64.48 -44.06 -41.73
CA PHE A 537 -63.29 -43.27 -41.38
C PHE A 537 -62.67 -43.78 -40.06
N PRO A 538 -61.34 -43.89 -39.93
CA PRO A 538 -60.69 -44.43 -38.74
C PRO A 538 -60.90 -43.59 -37.47
N ARG A 539 -60.82 -44.25 -36.30
CA ARG A 539 -60.64 -43.56 -35.02
C ARG A 539 -59.18 -43.08 -34.95
N ILE A 540 -58.98 -41.80 -34.61
CA ILE A 540 -57.66 -41.20 -34.39
C ILE A 540 -57.53 -40.88 -32.90
N ILE A 541 -56.51 -41.43 -32.25
CA ILE A 541 -56.21 -41.22 -30.83
C ILE A 541 -54.88 -40.48 -30.72
N ALA A 542 -54.81 -39.50 -29.82
CA ALA A 542 -53.58 -38.91 -29.33
C ALA A 542 -53.23 -39.49 -27.96
N HIS A 543 -51.99 -39.93 -27.79
CA HIS A 543 -51.44 -40.31 -26.49
C HIS A 543 -50.50 -39.17 -26.03
N SER A 544 -50.89 -38.48 -24.96
CA SER A 544 -50.10 -37.38 -24.37
C SER A 544 -49.36 -37.86 -23.12
N LEU A 545 -48.08 -37.47 -23.01
CA LEU A 545 -47.22 -37.77 -21.87
C LEU A 545 -47.31 -36.63 -20.84
N SER A 546 -48.42 -36.55 -20.11
CA SER A 546 -48.65 -35.45 -19.17
C SER A 546 -47.67 -35.50 -17.99
N THR A 547 -46.85 -34.45 -17.88
CA THR A 547 -46.06 -34.18 -16.68
C THR A 547 -46.98 -33.60 -15.59
N LYS A 548 -47.40 -34.45 -14.64
CA LYS A 548 -48.00 -33.97 -13.38
C LYS A 548 -46.94 -33.20 -12.59
N THR A 549 -46.90 -31.90 -12.85
CA THR A 549 -46.05 -30.93 -12.16
C THR A 549 -46.80 -30.44 -10.93
N ASP A 550 -46.82 -31.26 -9.88
CA ASP A 550 -47.35 -30.83 -8.58
C ASP A 550 -46.46 -29.70 -8.07
N ALA A 551 -47.01 -28.47 -8.10
CA ALA A 551 -46.26 -27.23 -7.95
C ALA A 551 -45.87 -26.93 -6.49
N SER A 552 -44.97 -27.74 -5.91
CA SER A 552 -44.33 -27.45 -4.62
C SER A 552 -42.86 -27.05 -4.83
N VAL A 553 -42.60 -25.76 -5.06
CA VAL A 553 -41.24 -25.21 -5.10
C VAL A 553 -40.68 -25.16 -3.67
N ASN A 554 -40.07 -26.25 -3.23
CA ASN A 554 -39.26 -26.32 -2.02
C ASN A 554 -37.82 -26.66 -2.40
N ILE A 555 -36.94 -25.66 -2.32
CA ILE A 555 -35.52 -25.82 -2.58
C ILE A 555 -34.91 -26.63 -1.42
N SER A 556 -34.70 -27.92 -1.65
CA SER A 556 -33.98 -28.81 -0.72
C SER A 556 -33.01 -29.69 -1.50
N SER A 557 -31.73 -29.64 -1.12
CA SER A 557 -30.64 -30.32 -1.80
C SER A 557 -30.61 -31.81 -1.46
N SER A 558 -31.50 -32.59 -2.09
CA SER A 558 -31.55 -34.05 -1.98
C SER A 558 -31.78 -34.67 -3.36
N VAL A 559 -30.82 -35.48 -3.84
CA VAL A 559 -31.00 -36.28 -5.05
C VAL A 559 -31.78 -37.56 -4.71
N SER A 560 -32.98 -37.38 -4.15
CA SER A 560 -33.95 -38.46 -4.02
C SER A 560 -34.51 -38.79 -5.40
N LYS A 561 -34.47 -40.07 -5.79
CA LYS A 561 -35.18 -40.57 -6.98
C LYS A 561 -36.69 -40.55 -6.74
N GLN A 562 -37.31 -39.36 -6.76
CA GLN A 562 -38.76 -39.25 -6.86
C GLN A 562 -39.18 -39.76 -8.24
N GLN A 563 -39.65 -41.01 -8.24
CA GLN A 563 -40.16 -41.71 -9.42
C GLN A 563 -41.53 -41.12 -9.78
N GLN A 564 -41.50 -39.96 -10.45
CA GLN A 564 -42.67 -39.16 -10.78
C GLN A 564 -43.64 -39.97 -11.65
N GLU A 565 -44.80 -40.34 -11.09
CA GLU A 565 -45.80 -41.16 -11.77
C GLU A 565 -46.58 -40.34 -12.82
N PHE A 566 -45.95 -40.18 -13.99
CA PHE A 566 -46.61 -39.65 -15.17
C PHE A 566 -47.78 -40.55 -15.59
N ALA A 567 -48.94 -39.95 -15.89
CA ALA A 567 -50.08 -40.67 -16.46
C ALA A 567 -50.08 -40.45 -17.98
N ALA A 568 -50.18 -41.55 -18.75
CA ALA A 568 -50.41 -41.45 -20.18
C ALA A 568 -51.91 -41.16 -20.39
N THR A 569 -52.23 -40.00 -20.96
CA THR A 569 -53.59 -39.55 -21.19
C THR A 569 -53.96 -39.71 -22.66
N GLU A 570 -54.95 -40.57 -22.93
CA GLU A 570 -55.54 -40.72 -24.26
C GLU A 570 -56.61 -39.65 -24.51
N ALA A 571 -56.51 -38.96 -25.64
CA ALA A 571 -57.52 -38.06 -26.14
C ALA A 571 -57.98 -38.52 -27.53
N ASP A 572 -59.29 -38.66 -27.73
CA ASP A 572 -59.85 -38.91 -29.05
C ASP A 572 -59.71 -37.62 -29.89
N ILE A 573 -58.89 -37.68 -30.95
CA ILE A 573 -58.78 -36.64 -31.97
C ILE A 573 -59.97 -36.75 -32.92
N HIS A 574 -60.36 -37.98 -33.26
CA HIS A 574 -61.57 -38.25 -34.03
C HIS A 574 -62.12 -39.62 -33.63
N GLN A 575 -63.41 -39.71 -33.30
CA GLN A 575 -64.04 -40.96 -32.81
C GLN A 575 -64.07 -42.08 -33.87
N GLY A 576 -63.90 -41.73 -35.14
CA GLY A 576 -64.11 -42.59 -36.28
C GLY A 576 -65.57 -42.59 -36.73
N VAL A 577 -65.82 -43.00 -37.97
CA VAL A 577 -67.17 -43.17 -38.51
C VAL A 577 -67.33 -44.59 -39.01
N GLY A 578 -68.43 -45.25 -38.63
CA GLY A 578 -68.70 -46.63 -38.98
C GLY A 578 -70.16 -46.91 -39.28
N LEU A 579 -70.37 -47.95 -40.10
CA LEU A 579 -71.67 -48.52 -40.44
C LEU A 579 -71.69 -49.99 -39.98
N ALA A 580 -72.62 -50.37 -39.12
CA ALA A 580 -72.74 -51.75 -38.67
C ALA A 580 -73.32 -52.64 -39.77
N GLU A 581 -72.86 -53.87 -39.89
CA GLU A 581 -73.42 -54.87 -40.81
C GLU A 581 -74.89 -55.20 -40.49
N SER A 582 -75.29 -55.05 -39.23
CA SER A 582 -76.68 -55.19 -38.74
C SER A 582 -77.50 -53.88 -38.80
N SER A 583 -77.05 -52.88 -39.55
CA SER A 583 -77.83 -51.66 -39.79
C SER A 583 -78.91 -51.89 -40.85
N ASP A 584 -80.07 -51.23 -40.69
CA ASP A 584 -81.19 -51.28 -41.63
C ASP A 584 -80.75 -51.07 -43.08
N LEU A 585 -79.85 -50.11 -43.34
CA LEU A 585 -79.32 -49.82 -44.68
C LEU A 585 -78.59 -51.03 -45.30
N VAL A 586 -77.73 -51.72 -44.54
CA VAL A 586 -76.99 -52.89 -45.02
C VAL A 586 -77.92 -54.09 -45.20
N MET A 587 -78.87 -54.29 -44.29
CA MET A 587 -79.83 -55.39 -44.38
C MET A 587 -80.80 -55.23 -45.56
N ASN A 588 -81.32 -54.01 -45.77
CA ASN A 588 -82.15 -53.69 -46.94
C ASN A 588 -81.37 -53.89 -48.25
N GLY A 589 -80.09 -53.49 -48.29
CA GLY A 589 -79.24 -53.68 -49.47
C GLY A 589 -78.96 -55.16 -49.79
N LYS A 590 -78.78 -56.00 -48.76
CA LYS A 590 -78.68 -57.46 -48.93
C LYS A 590 -79.98 -58.04 -49.50
N SER A 591 -81.14 -57.63 -49.00
CA SER A 591 -82.45 -58.04 -49.54
C SER A 591 -82.61 -57.63 -51.01
N GLU A 592 -82.40 -56.35 -51.34
CA GLU A 592 -82.48 -55.84 -52.73
C GLU A 592 -81.54 -56.60 -53.68
N LYS A 593 -80.33 -56.94 -53.20
CA LYS A 593 -79.33 -57.69 -53.96
C LYS A 593 -79.76 -59.16 -54.19
N GLU A 594 -80.30 -59.83 -53.18
CA GLU A 594 -80.82 -61.20 -53.28
C GLU A 594 -82.08 -61.28 -54.15
N GLU A 595 -83.00 -60.31 -54.02
CA GLU A 595 -84.20 -60.16 -54.85
C GLU A 595 -83.85 -59.93 -56.33
N GLY A 596 -82.88 -59.05 -56.61
CA GLY A 596 -82.39 -58.80 -57.96
C GLY A 596 -81.75 -60.04 -58.60
N GLU A 597 -80.95 -60.81 -57.84
CA GLU A 597 -80.38 -62.07 -58.34
C GLU A 597 -81.41 -63.19 -58.52
N ALA A 598 -82.45 -63.23 -57.67
CA ALA A 598 -83.56 -64.16 -57.83
C ALA A 598 -84.39 -63.83 -59.09
N PHE A 599 -84.63 -62.54 -59.34
CA PHE A 599 -85.31 -62.07 -60.56
C PHE A 599 -84.52 -62.43 -61.83
N VAL A 600 -83.21 -62.18 -61.86
CA VAL A 600 -82.33 -62.55 -62.99
C VAL A 600 -82.31 -64.07 -63.19
N ARG A 601 -82.21 -64.87 -62.12
CA ARG A 601 -82.30 -66.35 -62.21
C ARG A 601 -83.63 -66.81 -62.80
N LEU A 602 -84.76 -66.24 -62.35
CA LEU A 602 -86.09 -66.59 -62.84
C LEU A 602 -86.28 -66.18 -64.32
N ALA A 603 -85.77 -65.02 -64.71
CA ALA A 603 -85.77 -64.56 -66.10
C ALA A 603 -84.96 -65.49 -67.01
N ALA A 604 -83.75 -65.88 -66.59
CA ALA A 604 -82.90 -66.82 -67.33
C ALA A 604 -83.54 -68.22 -67.44
N GLU A 605 -84.12 -68.74 -66.35
CA GLU A 605 -84.81 -70.04 -66.37
C GLU A 605 -86.03 -70.02 -67.29
N ASN A 606 -86.81 -68.93 -67.30
CA ASN A 606 -87.94 -68.77 -68.20
C ASN A 606 -87.51 -68.61 -69.68
N ALA A 607 -86.42 -67.90 -69.95
CA ALA A 607 -85.84 -67.84 -71.29
C ALA A 607 -85.38 -69.23 -71.79
N MET A 608 -84.71 -70.02 -70.95
CA MET A 608 -84.35 -71.40 -71.27
C MET A 608 -85.58 -72.29 -71.51
N LYS A 609 -86.65 -72.14 -70.72
CA LYS A 609 -87.93 -72.86 -70.91
C LYS A 609 -88.58 -72.52 -72.25
N GLU A 610 -88.57 -71.26 -72.68
CA GLU A 610 -89.13 -70.88 -73.98
C GLU A 610 -88.26 -71.31 -75.17
N ILE A 611 -86.92 -71.28 -75.04
CA ILE A 611 -86.03 -71.87 -76.05
C ILE A 611 -86.30 -73.38 -76.19
N ALA A 612 -86.45 -74.11 -75.07
CA ALA A 612 -86.77 -75.53 -75.06
C ALA A 612 -88.18 -75.85 -75.61
N ARG A 613 -89.13 -74.91 -75.52
CA ARG A 613 -90.48 -75.01 -76.13
C ARG A 613 -90.45 -74.72 -77.63
N GLY A 614 -89.73 -73.68 -78.05
CA GLY A 614 -89.55 -73.32 -79.47
C GLY A 614 -88.86 -74.43 -80.27
N GLY A 615 -87.80 -75.02 -79.72
CA GLY A 615 -87.04 -76.11 -80.35
C GLY A 615 -87.86 -77.36 -80.70
N LYS A 616 -89.03 -77.57 -80.09
CA LYS A 616 -89.91 -78.72 -80.37
C LYS A 616 -90.96 -78.49 -81.47
N ARG A 617 -91.10 -77.28 -82.04
CA ARG A 617 -92.15 -76.99 -83.04
C ARG A 617 -91.69 -77.04 -84.50
N ASN A 618 -90.40 -76.90 -84.79
CA ASN A 618 -89.87 -76.88 -86.18
C ASN A 618 -89.40 -78.27 -86.67
N SER A 619 -90.29 -79.27 -86.60
CA SER A 619 -90.00 -80.65 -87.06
C SER A 619 -90.94 -81.15 -88.17
N VAL A 620 -91.50 -80.24 -88.99
CA VAL A 620 -92.29 -80.60 -90.18
C VAL A 620 -91.92 -79.73 -91.39
N ARG A 621 -91.38 -80.40 -92.43
CA ARG A 621 -91.30 -80.03 -93.86
C ARG A 621 -91.39 -78.54 -94.26
N SER A 622 -90.32 -78.06 -94.89
CA SER A 622 -90.39 -77.53 -96.27
C SER A 622 -89.09 -77.83 -97.02
N ARG A 623 -89.10 -77.74 -98.37
CA ARG A 623 -88.18 -78.48 -99.24
C ARG A 623 -87.72 -77.63 -100.43
N THR A 624 -86.41 -77.66 -100.73
CA THR A 624 -85.74 -77.26 -101.99
C THR A 624 -85.95 -75.84 -102.53
N GLY A 625 -84.84 -75.09 -102.68
CA GLY A 625 -84.75 -73.86 -103.47
C GLY A 625 -83.28 -73.43 -103.62
N SER A 626 -82.74 -73.46 -104.84
CA SER A 626 -81.34 -73.14 -105.13
C SER A 626 -81.25 -71.81 -105.90
N MET A 627 -80.22 -71.00 -105.64
CA MET A 627 -79.30 -70.48 -106.68
C MET A 627 -78.04 -69.89 -106.02
N VAL A 628 -76.94 -69.84 -106.77
CA VAL A 628 -75.71 -69.09 -106.46
C VAL A 628 -75.53 -68.03 -107.55
N GLU A 629 -75.09 -66.82 -107.21
CA GLU A 629 -74.51 -65.90 -108.20
C GLU A 629 -73.45 -64.97 -107.59
N PHE A 630 -72.48 -64.57 -108.42
CA PHE A 630 -71.28 -63.78 -108.08
C PHE A 630 -71.25 -62.52 -108.98
N VAL A 631 -70.96 -61.34 -108.42
CA VAL A 631 -70.52 -60.07 -109.08
C VAL A 631 -70.52 -58.97 -108.00
N SER A 632 -69.66 -57.94 -107.96
CA SER A 632 -68.30 -57.70 -108.47
C SER A 632 -67.70 -56.49 -107.70
N GLY A 633 -66.43 -56.11 -107.95
CA GLY A 633 -65.80 -54.89 -107.40
C GLY A 633 -66.31 -53.58 -108.04
N PRO A 634 -65.78 -52.41 -107.62
CA PRO A 634 -64.41 -52.04 -108.00
C PRO A 634 -63.56 -51.30 -106.92
N LYS A 635 -62.33 -50.92 -107.30
CA LYS A 635 -61.33 -50.17 -106.49
C LYS A 635 -61.30 -48.68 -106.84
N ALA A 636 -60.91 -47.81 -105.89
CA ALA A 636 -60.07 -46.60 -106.06
C ALA A 636 -59.94 -45.86 -104.70
N ALA A 637 -58.87 -45.12 -104.36
CA ALA A 637 -57.47 -45.09 -104.84
C ALA A 637 -56.60 -44.27 -103.85
N ASP A 638 -55.29 -44.52 -103.79
CA ASP A 638 -54.32 -43.65 -103.10
C ASP A 638 -53.99 -42.39 -103.93
N VAL A 639 -53.83 -41.23 -103.28
CA VAL A 639 -53.02 -40.10 -103.80
C VAL A 639 -52.31 -39.35 -102.66
N LYS A 640 -50.98 -39.52 -102.59
CA LYS A 640 -49.96 -38.68 -101.93
C LYS A 640 -50.15 -38.31 -100.46
#